data_AF-R7P6Y5-F1
#
_entry.id   AF-R7P6Y5-F1
#
_cell.length_a   1.000
_cell.length_b   1.000
_cell.length_c   1.000
_cell.angle_alpha   90.00
_cell.angle_beta   90.00
_cell.angle_gamma   90.00
#
_symmetry.space_group_name_H-M   'P 1'
#
loop_
_entity.id
_entity.type
_entity.pdbx_description
1 polymer ?
#
loop_
_entity_poly.entity_id
_entity_poly.type
_entity_poly.pdbx_seq_one_letter_code
_entity_poly.pdbx_strand_id
1 'polypeptide(L)'
;MNKYTSKFKKILQKDITSFVKKNRIPLISILVVVLLACIGLIATYAFYQVKVVSPVIGGSTSKIADLDVRIMAEERDSNGNGLNKYGLYPYIPKAGYVYNSELSYCTNGSVIDYHSSTYDVDINAYGHDVCYLYFDSTAQLDITLNVFAENINSDGVGTGEYTKLETTALPSIGYELNASKTSCENGSTVTYDAKENQFSVEASNKDVCTAYMDAMDVDIALKIYVQTKKNSGNYYETKTIPTNAFYEIGSKSSCTGTSTMSMKNQKIVISATSRTSCVAYLNIGSGPILESMKSTVNGQSVKIDLTNSSIGTSAVTYYYSKDGGATYVSSTSPTYTFDNLEPLTEYTFMAYSVDSSGKTSSIFTTTATTDYKYVGLFDYKNTAQVFNVIVSGYYKLQVWGAQGGYRSSATYSGLGGYSYGTVYLNAGDKVYVHTGGAGGSGTSGCGSTICAGGYNGGGYRYKYYGGGGGTDIRINSDSLLARVIVAGGGGSDGATSKKGMYGGGTTGGSSTENYSSVGNYGGKGGNQTYSGYSASYTITKQATTGLNSNTKDYYAGGFGFGGGGVYLSSGYGGAGGGGWYGGSGNVPDSSGDDDRGGGGGSGYVYTSSTASSYPSGCLLNSNYYLTNAATTAGNVAFESTSGATETGHSGNGYAKITYLGKTL
;
A
#
# COMPACT_ATOMS: atom_id res chain seq x y z
N MET A 1 81.95 10.77 21.26
CA MET A 1 80.54 10.30 21.32
C MET A 1 80.16 9.26 20.24
N ASN A 2 81.11 8.70 19.49
CA ASN A 2 80.84 7.84 18.32
C ASN A 2 81.09 6.33 18.52
N LYS A 3 81.36 5.86 19.74
CA LYS A 3 81.59 4.44 20.05
C LYS A 3 80.40 3.74 20.75
N TYR A 4 79.40 4.51 21.19
CA TYR A 4 78.19 4.01 21.87
C TYR A 4 76.97 3.96 20.94
N THR A 5 76.92 4.81 19.91
CA THR A 5 75.80 4.91 18.95
C THR A 5 75.71 3.70 18.00
N SER A 6 76.84 3.09 17.63
CA SER A 6 76.84 1.90 16.74
C SER A 6 76.47 0.60 17.46
N LYS A 7 76.78 0.50 18.78
CA LYS A 7 76.30 -0.60 19.63
C LYS A 7 74.80 -0.49 19.91
N PHE A 8 74.27 0.72 20.11
CA PHE A 8 72.83 0.93 20.32
C PHE A 8 72.00 0.61 19.06
N LYS A 9 72.46 1.00 17.86
CA LYS A 9 71.79 0.65 16.60
C LYS A 9 71.76 -0.86 16.33
N LYS A 10 72.84 -1.59 16.64
CA LYS A 10 72.88 -3.06 16.46
C LYS A 10 72.00 -3.83 17.46
N ILE A 11 71.78 -3.29 18.66
CA ILE A 11 70.89 -3.90 19.66
C ILE A 11 69.41 -3.64 19.28
N LEU A 12 69.04 -2.41 18.92
CA LEU A 12 67.67 -2.08 18.49
C LEU A 12 67.23 -2.87 17.24
N GLN A 13 68.10 -3.03 16.25
CA GLN A 13 67.74 -3.68 14.99
C GLN A 13 67.58 -5.22 15.13
N LYS A 14 68.28 -5.83 16.10
CA LYS A 14 68.21 -7.27 16.37
C LYS A 14 66.95 -7.63 17.17
N ASP A 15 66.51 -6.76 18.09
CA ASP A 15 65.30 -6.97 18.89
C ASP A 15 64.00 -6.73 18.12
N ILE A 16 63.94 -5.72 17.25
CA ILE A 16 62.75 -5.47 16.41
C ILE A 16 62.51 -6.63 15.45
N THR A 17 63.57 -7.18 14.84
CA THR A 17 63.43 -8.28 13.87
C THR A 17 62.98 -9.59 14.53
N SER A 18 63.43 -9.85 15.76
CA SER A 18 62.99 -11.02 16.55
C SER A 18 61.56 -10.85 17.06
N PHE A 19 61.20 -9.65 17.54
CA PHE A 19 59.86 -9.31 18.00
C PHE A 19 58.82 -9.41 16.87
N VAL A 20 59.12 -8.87 15.68
CA VAL A 20 58.22 -8.93 14.51
C VAL A 20 58.09 -10.36 13.97
N LYS A 21 59.14 -11.18 14.02
CA LYS A 21 59.02 -12.61 13.65
C LYS A 21 58.20 -13.42 14.65
N LYS A 22 58.39 -13.19 15.96
CA LYS A 22 57.68 -13.92 17.03
C LYS A 22 56.21 -13.52 17.15
N ASN A 23 55.88 -12.25 16.88
CA ASN A 23 54.53 -11.69 17.04
C ASN A 23 53.83 -11.40 15.69
N ARG A 24 54.29 -12.01 14.60
CA ARG A 24 53.81 -11.70 13.23
C ARG A 24 52.30 -11.90 13.06
N ILE A 25 51.76 -12.99 13.61
CA ILE A 25 50.33 -13.30 13.56
C ILE A 25 49.50 -12.32 14.40
N PRO A 26 49.79 -12.10 15.70
CA PRO A 26 49.03 -11.13 16.49
C PRO A 26 49.16 -9.67 16.01
N LEU A 27 50.29 -9.26 15.42
CA LEU A 27 50.45 -7.93 14.82
C LEU A 27 49.59 -7.75 13.56
N ILE A 28 49.48 -8.78 12.71
CA ILE A 28 48.58 -8.75 11.55
C ILE A 28 47.12 -8.74 12.01
N SER A 29 46.77 -9.50 13.06
CA SER A 29 45.42 -9.46 13.63
C SER A 29 45.07 -8.09 14.21
N ILE A 30 46.00 -7.41 14.91
CA ILE A 30 45.79 -6.04 15.39
C ILE A 30 45.68 -5.06 14.23
N LEU A 31 46.51 -5.18 13.18
CA LEU A 31 46.43 -4.32 12.00
C LEU A 31 45.10 -4.49 11.25
N VAL A 32 44.59 -5.72 11.14
CA VAL A 32 43.29 -6.04 10.52
C VAL A 32 42.14 -5.52 11.38
N VAL A 33 42.23 -5.60 12.71
CA VAL A 33 41.22 -5.03 13.63
C VAL A 33 41.25 -3.49 13.59
N VAL A 34 42.43 -2.86 13.48
CA VAL A 34 42.55 -1.40 13.33
C VAL A 34 42.06 -0.96 11.94
N LEU A 35 42.37 -1.69 10.86
CA LEU A 35 41.84 -1.41 9.53
C LEU A 35 40.31 -1.62 9.47
N LEU A 36 39.77 -2.65 10.11
CA LEU A 36 38.33 -2.88 10.21
C LEU A 36 37.64 -1.85 11.11
N ALA A 37 38.30 -1.34 12.15
CA ALA A 37 37.81 -0.23 12.97
C ALA A 37 37.88 1.13 12.22
N CYS A 38 38.90 1.34 11.38
CA CYS A 38 39.00 2.50 10.51
C CYS A 38 37.98 2.44 9.36
N ILE A 39 37.73 1.27 8.78
CA ILE A 39 36.65 1.07 7.81
C ILE A 39 35.28 1.19 8.49
N GLY A 40 35.15 0.77 9.76
CA GLY A 40 33.94 0.97 10.58
C GLY A 40 33.68 2.44 10.94
N LEU A 41 34.72 3.24 11.16
CA LEU A 41 34.63 4.70 11.36
C LEU A 41 34.44 5.49 10.06
N ILE A 42 34.83 4.92 8.91
CA ILE A 42 34.58 5.48 7.56
C ILE A 42 33.20 5.05 7.02
N ALA A 43 32.60 3.97 7.55
CA ALA A 43 31.29 3.46 7.11
C ALA A 43 30.12 3.78 8.07
N THR A 44 30.31 4.63 9.08
CA THR A 44 29.20 5.16 9.92
C THR A 44 29.07 6.69 9.94
N TYR A 45 29.79 7.42 9.09
CA TYR A 45 29.28 8.67 8.52
C TYR A 45 28.72 8.37 7.12
N ALA A 46 27.70 7.50 7.12
CA ALA A 46 26.87 7.28 5.96
C ALA A 46 26.16 8.61 5.65
N PHE A 47 26.57 9.21 4.54
CA PHE A 47 25.84 10.15 3.71
C PHE A 47 24.35 10.25 4.07
N TYR A 48 24.02 11.22 4.93
CA TYR A 48 22.72 11.85 4.83
C TYR A 48 22.77 12.77 3.62
N GLN A 49 22.21 12.29 2.52
CA GLN A 49 21.85 13.13 1.39
C GLN A 49 20.91 14.24 1.89
N VAL A 50 21.36 15.49 1.84
CA VAL A 50 20.43 16.61 1.75
C VAL A 50 19.88 16.58 0.33
N LYS A 51 18.63 16.12 0.23
CA LYS A 51 17.75 16.37 -0.91
C LYS A 51 17.89 17.83 -1.35
N VAL A 52 18.12 18.05 -2.63
CA VAL A 52 17.76 19.32 -3.27
C VAL A 52 16.24 19.41 -3.24
N VAL A 53 15.71 20.02 -2.19
CA VAL A 53 14.50 20.82 -2.34
C VAL A 53 14.99 22.16 -2.88
N SER A 54 14.20 22.77 -3.77
CA SER A 54 14.33 24.09 -4.37
C SER A 54 15.11 25.12 -3.52
N PRO A 55 15.69 26.19 -4.09
CA PRO A 55 16.10 27.34 -3.29
C PRO A 55 14.92 27.76 -2.40
N VAL A 56 15.01 27.43 -1.12
CA VAL A 56 14.08 27.88 -0.11
C VAL A 56 14.53 29.30 0.21
N ILE A 57 14.13 30.25 -0.64
CA ILE A 57 13.47 31.41 -0.04
C ILE A 57 12.14 30.86 0.48
N GLY A 58 12.23 30.27 1.67
CA GLY A 58 11.10 29.90 2.51
C GLY A 58 10.85 31.06 3.45
N GLY A 59 10.64 32.25 2.91
CA GLY A 59 9.67 33.12 3.54
C GLY A 59 8.32 32.43 3.37
N SER A 60 7.73 31.92 4.45
CA SER A 60 6.28 31.83 4.49
C SER A 60 5.77 33.25 4.38
N THR A 61 5.37 33.68 3.19
CA THR A 61 4.77 35.00 3.05
C THR A 61 3.32 34.91 3.46
N SER A 62 3.04 35.14 4.75
CA SER A 62 1.95 36.06 5.05
C SER A 62 2.50 37.48 4.83
N LYS A 63 2.46 37.91 3.56
CA LYS A 63 3.08 39.12 2.98
C LYS A 63 4.60 39.02 2.80
N ILE A 64 5.05 39.37 1.60
CA ILE A 64 6.39 39.12 1.06
C ILE A 64 7.40 40.01 1.80
N ALA A 65 8.34 39.37 2.50
CA ALA A 65 9.63 39.93 2.84
C ALA A 65 10.54 39.69 1.62
N ASP A 66 10.76 40.73 0.84
CA ASP A 66 11.68 40.74 -0.31
C ASP A 66 13.11 40.90 0.24
N LEU A 67 13.83 39.79 0.37
CA LEU A 67 15.11 39.69 1.07
C LEU A 67 16.26 39.62 0.05
N ASP A 68 17.10 40.66 0.01
CA ASP A 68 18.33 40.72 -0.79
C ASP A 68 19.53 40.43 0.14
N VAL A 69 20.45 39.56 -0.29
CA VAL A 69 21.60 39.14 0.53
C VAL A 69 22.88 39.50 -0.20
N ARG A 70 23.74 40.27 0.47
CA ARG A 70 24.99 40.78 -0.06
C ARG A 70 26.14 40.24 0.75
N ILE A 71 26.92 39.35 0.15
CA ILE A 71 28.13 38.84 0.78
C ILE A 71 29.25 39.85 0.54
N MET A 72 29.81 40.38 1.60
CA MET A 72 30.87 41.38 1.58
C MET A 72 32.14 40.72 2.08
N ALA A 73 33.09 40.41 1.19
CA ALA A 73 34.36 39.82 1.62
C ALA A 73 35.48 40.88 1.58
N GLU A 74 36.37 40.83 2.57
CA GLU A 74 37.48 41.78 2.68
C GLU A 74 38.42 41.63 1.48
N GLU A 75 38.63 42.72 0.74
CA GLU A 75 39.63 42.83 -0.30
C GLU A 75 41.02 42.61 0.29
N ARG A 76 41.88 41.98 -0.50
CA ARG A 76 43.25 41.64 -0.13
C ARG A 76 44.24 42.43 -0.96
N ASP A 77 45.41 42.71 -0.39
CA ASP A 77 46.56 43.13 -1.18
C ASP A 77 47.14 41.95 -1.98
N SER A 78 48.13 42.21 -2.82
CA SER A 78 48.84 41.17 -3.58
C SER A 78 49.55 40.12 -2.69
N ASN A 79 49.58 40.33 -1.38
CA ASN A 79 50.15 39.43 -0.39
C ASN A 79 49.08 38.76 0.50
N GLY A 80 47.80 38.86 0.16
CA GLY A 80 46.71 38.19 0.88
C GLY A 80 46.38 38.80 2.24
N ASN A 81 46.91 39.98 2.55
CA ASN A 81 46.56 40.70 3.77
C ASN A 81 45.23 41.44 3.55
N GLY A 82 44.34 41.38 4.54
CA GLY A 82 43.11 42.16 4.53
C GLY A 82 43.41 43.67 4.44
N LEU A 83 42.76 44.35 3.51
CA LEU A 83 42.90 45.79 3.29
C LEU A 83 41.86 46.62 4.07
N ASN A 84 41.04 45.97 4.89
CA ASN A 84 39.91 46.55 5.62
C ASN A 84 38.96 47.34 4.69
N LYS A 85 38.79 46.83 3.46
CA LYS A 85 37.90 47.31 2.42
C LYS A 85 37.14 46.10 1.89
N TYR A 86 35.83 46.21 1.66
CA TYR A 86 35.01 45.04 1.32
C TYR A 86 34.40 45.15 -0.07
N GLY A 87 34.51 44.07 -0.84
CA GLY A 87 33.88 43.91 -2.15
C GLY A 87 32.66 43.00 -2.07
N LEU A 88 31.73 43.16 -3.01
CA LEU A 88 30.58 42.27 -3.15
C LEU A 88 31.00 40.94 -3.77
N TYR A 89 30.71 39.83 -3.10
CA TYR A 89 30.99 38.47 -3.52
C TYR A 89 29.68 37.74 -3.84
N PRO A 90 29.67 36.89 -4.88
CA PRO A 90 28.46 36.17 -5.28
C PRO A 90 28.14 34.95 -4.40
N TYR A 91 29.02 34.57 -3.46
CA TYR A 91 28.86 33.41 -2.58
C TYR A 91 29.60 33.60 -1.26
N ILE A 92 29.23 32.81 -0.23
CA ILE A 92 29.93 32.76 1.07
C ILE A 92 31.34 32.19 0.87
N PRO A 93 32.41 32.97 1.14
CA PRO A 93 33.77 32.49 0.97
C PRO A 93 34.11 31.45 2.05
N LYS A 94 34.68 30.30 1.64
CA LYS A 94 34.99 29.19 2.57
C LYS A 94 36.46 29.14 3.02
N ALA A 95 37.40 29.54 2.15
CA ALA A 95 38.84 29.43 2.41
C ALA A 95 39.47 30.80 2.66
N GLY A 96 40.18 30.95 3.79
CA GLY A 96 40.88 32.18 4.17
C GLY A 96 39.97 33.34 4.57
N TYR A 97 38.70 33.09 4.91
CA TYR A 97 37.79 34.10 5.41
C TYR A 97 37.05 33.59 6.66
N VAL A 98 36.80 34.49 7.61
CA VAL A 98 35.98 34.24 8.79
C VAL A 98 34.80 35.19 8.78
N TYR A 99 33.62 34.69 9.11
CA TYR A 99 32.43 35.53 9.22
C TYR A 99 32.62 36.57 10.32
N ASN A 100 32.35 37.83 9.97
CA ASN A 100 32.37 38.95 10.89
C ASN A 100 30.94 39.32 11.27
N SER A 101 30.51 38.81 12.43
CA SER A 101 29.18 39.10 12.98
C SER A 101 29.02 40.55 13.42
N GLU A 102 30.11 41.27 13.71
CA GLU A 102 30.05 42.67 14.16
C GLU A 102 29.82 43.64 13.00
N LEU A 103 30.37 43.34 11.82
CA LEU A 103 30.15 44.12 10.59
C LEU A 103 28.90 43.68 9.82
N SER A 104 28.41 42.46 10.05
CA SER A 104 27.21 41.94 9.40
C SER A 104 25.93 42.54 9.96
N TYR A 105 25.03 42.98 9.08
CA TYR A 105 23.76 43.58 9.49
C TYR A 105 22.70 43.46 8.40
N CYS A 106 21.44 43.56 8.80
CA CYS A 106 20.34 43.78 7.87
C CYS A 106 19.76 45.18 8.06
N THR A 107 19.41 45.83 6.96
CA THR A 107 18.93 47.22 6.93
C THR A 107 17.64 47.48 7.71
N ASN A 108 16.76 46.48 7.87
CA ASN A 108 15.45 46.58 8.51
C ASN A 108 15.28 45.61 9.69
N GLY A 109 16.39 45.24 10.34
CA GLY A 109 16.38 44.52 11.61
C GLY A 109 16.21 43.01 11.53
N SER A 110 16.22 42.43 10.32
CA SER A 110 16.32 40.97 10.15
C SER A 110 17.58 40.44 10.84
N VAL A 111 17.48 39.23 11.40
CA VAL A 111 18.57 38.63 12.19
C VAL A 111 19.28 37.57 11.36
N ILE A 112 20.59 37.69 11.23
CA ILE A 112 21.48 36.76 10.51
C ILE A 112 22.03 35.74 11.51
N ASP A 113 21.89 34.47 11.20
CA ASP A 113 22.48 33.36 11.95
C ASP A 113 23.42 32.56 11.03
N TYR A 114 24.73 32.70 11.23
CA TYR A 114 25.75 32.07 10.40
C TYR A 114 26.37 30.86 11.07
N HIS A 115 26.32 29.73 10.38
CA HIS A 115 26.80 28.44 10.82
C HIS A 115 28.21 28.19 10.29
N SER A 116 29.24 28.60 11.05
CA SER A 116 30.65 28.51 10.64
C SER A 116 31.15 27.10 10.30
N SER A 117 30.54 26.04 10.84
CA SER A 117 30.92 24.65 10.55
C SER A 117 30.38 24.12 9.21
N THR A 118 29.27 24.67 8.72
CA THR A 118 28.61 24.23 7.47
C THR A 118 28.69 25.29 6.37
N TYR A 119 29.10 26.50 6.72
CA TYR A 119 29.12 27.69 5.85
C TYR A 119 27.72 28.08 5.34
N ASP A 120 26.70 27.82 6.16
CA ASP A 120 25.30 28.15 5.86
C ASP A 120 24.85 29.39 6.63
N VAL A 121 23.79 30.03 6.13
CA VAL A 121 23.16 31.20 6.75
C VAL A 121 21.66 31.06 6.79
N ASP A 122 21.11 31.25 7.97
CA ASP A 122 19.68 31.38 8.21
C ASP A 122 19.37 32.86 8.51
N ILE A 123 18.38 33.43 7.82
CA ILE A 123 17.96 34.82 8.04
C ILE A 123 16.51 34.86 8.46
N ASN A 124 16.28 35.31 9.69
CA ASN A 124 14.95 35.59 10.21
C ASN A 124 14.51 36.97 9.71
N ALA A 125 13.78 37.01 8.60
CA ALA A 125 13.39 38.23 7.91
C ALA A 125 12.20 38.96 8.54
N TYR A 126 12.29 40.28 8.74
CA TYR A 126 11.20 41.15 9.19
C TYR A 126 10.77 42.15 8.09
N GLY A 127 10.26 41.64 6.96
CA GLY A 127 9.83 42.46 5.80
C GLY A 127 10.90 42.56 4.70
N HIS A 128 10.75 43.50 3.75
CA HIS A 128 11.79 43.69 2.71
C HIS A 128 13.07 44.17 3.39
N ASP A 129 14.16 43.44 3.21
CA ASP A 129 15.42 43.75 3.90
C ASP A 129 16.61 43.42 2.99
N VAL A 130 17.69 44.17 3.15
CA VAL A 130 18.97 43.88 2.51
C VAL A 130 19.95 43.51 3.61
N CYS A 131 20.32 42.23 3.65
CA CYS A 131 21.27 41.70 4.62
C CYS A 131 22.67 41.67 4.04
N TYR A 132 23.59 42.39 4.67
CA TYR A 132 25.01 42.40 4.34
C TYR A 132 25.75 41.46 5.29
N LEU A 133 26.40 40.44 4.75
CA LEU A 133 27.20 39.49 5.52
C LEU A 133 28.66 39.77 5.23
N TYR A 134 29.37 40.25 6.24
CA TYR A 134 30.78 40.58 6.14
C TYR A 134 31.64 39.39 6.53
N PHE A 135 32.70 39.18 5.77
CA PHE A 135 33.68 38.13 5.98
C PHE A 135 35.08 38.75 5.98
N ASP A 136 35.75 38.69 7.12
CA ASP A 136 37.11 39.17 7.31
C ASP A 136 38.09 38.16 6.72
N SER A 137 39.14 38.66 6.08
CA SER A 137 40.19 37.80 5.56
C SER A 137 41.01 37.21 6.71
N THR A 138 40.97 35.90 6.88
CA THR A 138 41.94 35.16 7.69
C THR A 138 43.14 34.82 6.80
N ALA A 139 44.23 35.54 6.97
CA ALA A 139 45.42 35.33 6.16
C ALA A 139 46.01 33.92 6.33
N GLN A 140 45.63 33.01 5.42
CA GLN A 140 46.55 32.24 4.59
C GLN A 140 45.77 31.47 3.50
N LEU A 141 46.38 31.43 2.31
CA LEU A 141 45.93 30.87 1.03
C LEU A 141 45.10 31.85 0.18
N ASP A 142 45.80 32.56 -0.71
CA ASP A 142 45.24 33.06 -1.96
C ASP A 142 45.41 31.97 -3.01
N ILE A 143 44.30 31.54 -3.58
CA ILE A 143 44.25 30.70 -4.77
C ILE A 143 43.60 31.54 -5.86
N THR A 144 44.33 31.81 -6.94
CA THR A 144 43.75 32.42 -8.15
C THR A 144 43.42 31.30 -9.13
N LEU A 145 42.14 31.09 -9.45
CA LEU A 145 41.73 30.13 -10.47
C LEU A 145 41.31 30.85 -11.75
N ASN A 146 42.12 30.75 -12.81
CA ASN A 146 41.74 31.19 -14.15
C ASN A 146 41.09 30.02 -14.90
N VAL A 147 39.88 30.21 -15.42
CA VAL A 147 39.18 29.15 -16.19
C VAL A 147 39.11 29.55 -17.66
N PHE A 148 39.47 28.61 -18.53
CA PHE A 148 39.41 28.75 -19.99
C PHE A 148 38.54 27.63 -20.56
N ALA A 149 37.61 27.97 -21.46
CA ALA A 149 36.75 27.00 -22.13
C ALA A 149 37.04 26.94 -23.63
N GLU A 150 37.04 25.74 -24.20
CA GLU A 150 37.22 25.51 -25.63
C GLU A 150 36.06 26.10 -26.45
N ASN A 151 36.37 26.78 -27.54
CA ASN A 151 35.39 27.29 -28.50
C ASN A 151 34.79 26.11 -29.29
N ILE A 152 33.52 26.22 -29.67
CA ILE A 152 32.81 25.22 -30.48
C ILE A 152 32.44 25.80 -31.86
N ASN A 153 32.53 24.98 -32.91
CA ASN A 153 32.11 25.37 -34.26
C ASN A 153 30.59 25.20 -34.46
N SER A 154 30.11 25.52 -35.67
CA SER A 154 28.68 25.40 -36.05
C SER A 154 28.12 23.99 -35.98
N ASP A 155 28.99 22.98 -35.96
CA ASP A 155 28.63 21.56 -35.89
C ASP A 155 28.71 21.02 -34.45
N GLY A 156 28.98 21.90 -33.47
CA GLY A 156 29.07 21.54 -32.05
C GLY A 156 30.37 20.84 -31.67
N VAL A 157 31.40 20.91 -32.51
CA VAL A 157 32.71 20.28 -32.27
C VAL A 157 33.70 21.31 -31.73
N GLY A 158 34.49 20.92 -30.74
CA GLY A 158 35.58 21.72 -30.18
C GLY A 158 36.59 22.14 -31.25
N THR A 159 36.97 23.41 -31.29
CA THR A 159 37.87 23.97 -32.31
C THR A 159 39.35 23.88 -31.93
N GLY A 160 39.67 23.46 -30.71
CA GLY A 160 41.00 23.48 -30.13
C GLY A 160 41.47 24.85 -29.63
N GLU A 161 40.67 25.91 -29.79
CA GLU A 161 40.96 27.26 -29.30
C GLU A 161 40.21 27.54 -27.99
N TYR A 162 40.81 28.25 -27.03
CA TYR A 162 40.21 28.48 -25.71
C TYR A 162 40.05 29.96 -25.39
N THR A 163 38.92 30.30 -24.78
CA THR A 163 38.58 31.65 -24.33
C THR A 163 38.51 31.71 -22.81
N LYS A 164 39.10 32.75 -22.20
CA LYS A 164 39.04 32.96 -20.75
C LYS A 164 37.60 33.29 -20.33
N LEU A 165 37.09 32.61 -19.31
CA LEU A 165 35.81 32.94 -18.72
C LEU A 165 35.99 34.07 -17.70
N GLU A 166 35.32 35.20 -17.94
CA GLU A 166 35.32 36.37 -17.04
C GLU A 166 34.56 36.09 -15.73
N THR A 167 33.82 34.98 -15.66
CA THR A 167 33.17 34.45 -14.45
C THR A 167 33.51 32.98 -14.29
N THR A 168 33.73 32.50 -13.06
CA THR A 168 33.97 31.06 -12.79
C THR A 168 32.75 30.16 -13.04
N ALA A 169 31.58 30.72 -13.37
CA ALA A 169 30.40 29.97 -13.75
C ALA A 169 30.55 29.40 -15.17
N LEU A 170 30.73 28.09 -15.25
CA LEU A 170 30.74 27.35 -16.51
C LEU A 170 29.36 27.33 -17.17
N PRO A 171 29.29 27.16 -18.50
CA PRO A 171 28.06 26.76 -19.18
C PRO A 171 27.43 25.54 -18.50
N SER A 172 26.10 25.49 -18.49
CA SER A 172 25.30 24.55 -17.69
C SER A 172 25.50 23.07 -18.01
N ILE A 173 26.06 22.73 -19.18
CA ILE A 173 26.45 21.37 -19.63
C ILE A 173 27.49 21.44 -20.74
N GLY A 174 28.29 20.37 -20.92
CA GLY A 174 29.06 20.10 -22.14
C GLY A 174 30.54 20.43 -22.12
N TYR A 175 31.19 20.40 -20.95
CA TYR A 175 32.63 20.61 -20.83
C TYR A 175 33.25 19.65 -19.82
N GLU A 176 34.47 19.18 -20.08
CA GLU A 176 35.26 18.35 -19.18
C GLU A 176 36.59 19.01 -18.88
N LEU A 177 37.12 18.77 -17.67
CA LEU A 177 38.41 19.32 -17.31
C LEU A 177 39.51 18.67 -18.14
N ASN A 178 40.22 19.47 -18.92
CA ASN A 178 41.46 19.05 -19.54
C ASN A 178 42.57 19.01 -18.49
N ALA A 179 42.68 17.88 -17.80
CA ALA A 179 43.69 17.67 -16.77
C ALA A 179 45.13 17.80 -17.29
N SER A 180 45.36 17.61 -18.59
CA SER A 180 46.69 17.70 -19.19
C SER A 180 47.16 19.14 -19.42
N LYS A 181 46.23 20.06 -19.69
CA LYS A 181 46.49 21.51 -19.82
C LYS A 181 46.30 22.28 -18.52
N THR A 182 45.49 21.73 -17.62
CA THR A 182 45.24 22.33 -16.31
C THR A 182 46.47 22.22 -15.43
N SER A 183 46.89 23.33 -14.82
CA SER A 183 48.09 23.38 -14.00
C SER A 183 47.97 24.42 -12.89
N CYS A 184 48.75 24.23 -11.83
CA CYS A 184 48.96 25.20 -10.77
C CYS A 184 50.46 25.43 -10.58
N GLU A 185 50.86 26.66 -10.30
CA GLU A 185 52.26 27.09 -10.22
C GLU A 185 53.01 26.50 -9.01
N ASN A 186 52.34 26.30 -7.88
CA ASN A 186 52.95 25.92 -6.59
C ASN A 186 52.44 24.56 -6.05
N GLY A 187 51.98 23.68 -6.95
CA GLY A 187 51.70 22.27 -6.63
C GLY A 187 50.31 21.99 -6.05
N SER A 188 49.39 22.95 -6.10
CA SER A 188 47.97 22.71 -5.82
C SER A 188 47.33 21.86 -6.91
N THR A 189 46.21 21.21 -6.58
CA THR A 189 45.47 20.36 -7.52
C THR A 189 44.07 20.90 -7.77
N VAL A 190 43.73 21.10 -9.05
CA VAL A 190 42.36 21.43 -9.48
C VAL A 190 41.62 20.15 -9.84
N THR A 191 40.41 20.00 -9.31
CA THR A 191 39.45 18.98 -9.71
C THR A 191 38.14 19.64 -10.16
N TYR A 192 37.37 18.92 -10.97
CA TYR A 192 36.07 19.37 -11.49
C TYR A 192 35.02 18.27 -11.29
N ASP A 193 33.90 18.63 -10.68
CA ASP A 193 32.73 17.77 -10.58
C ASP A 193 31.75 18.11 -11.72
N ALA A 194 31.69 17.21 -12.71
CA ALA A 194 30.82 17.36 -13.87
C ALA A 194 29.31 17.24 -13.55
N LYS A 195 28.93 16.60 -12.43
CA LYS A 195 27.52 16.49 -12.02
C LYS A 195 27.03 17.77 -11.37
N GLU A 196 27.89 18.39 -10.57
CA GLU A 196 27.58 19.60 -9.78
C GLU A 196 28.02 20.91 -10.47
N ASN A 197 28.72 20.81 -11.61
CA ASN A 197 29.30 21.91 -12.38
C ASN A 197 30.18 22.85 -11.54
N GLN A 198 31.09 22.28 -10.74
CA GLN A 198 31.92 23.03 -9.79
C GLN A 198 33.40 22.61 -9.85
N PHE A 199 34.30 23.59 -9.73
CA PHE A 199 35.73 23.36 -9.51
C PHE A 199 36.04 23.29 -8.02
N SER A 200 36.96 22.40 -7.65
CA SER A 200 37.60 22.37 -6.34
C SER A 200 39.11 22.51 -6.51
N VAL A 201 39.75 23.32 -5.66
CA VAL A 201 41.20 23.45 -5.65
C VAL A 201 41.71 23.03 -4.28
N GLU A 202 42.47 21.94 -4.25
CA GLU A 202 43.17 21.48 -3.05
C GLU A 202 44.56 22.13 -3.03
N ALA A 203 44.73 23.14 -2.18
CA ALA A 203 45.99 23.86 -2.03
C ALA A 203 46.61 23.66 -0.65
N SER A 204 47.93 23.52 -0.62
CA SER A 204 48.74 23.52 0.61
C SER A 204 49.57 24.79 0.79
N ASN A 205 49.67 25.63 -0.24
CA ASN A 205 50.36 26.92 -0.30
C ASN A 205 49.58 27.92 -1.17
N LYS A 206 49.96 29.20 -1.21
CA LYS A 206 49.42 30.17 -2.19
C LYS A 206 49.71 29.71 -3.62
N ASP A 207 48.74 29.81 -4.51
CA ASP A 207 48.87 29.25 -5.86
C ASP A 207 48.04 29.99 -6.91
N VAL A 208 48.51 29.98 -8.16
CA VAL A 208 47.74 30.41 -9.33
C VAL A 208 47.50 29.17 -10.18
N CYS A 209 46.25 28.75 -10.23
CA CYS A 209 45.79 27.64 -11.03
C CYS A 209 45.15 28.15 -12.31
N THR A 210 45.49 27.53 -13.44
CA THR A 210 44.80 27.74 -14.72
C THR A 210 44.14 26.43 -15.13
N ALA A 211 42.81 26.41 -15.14
CA ALA A 211 42.00 25.29 -15.58
C ALA A 211 41.57 25.48 -17.03
N TYR A 212 41.76 24.44 -17.83
CA TYR A 212 41.28 24.35 -19.21
C TYR A 212 40.15 23.34 -19.29
N MET A 213 39.08 23.71 -19.95
CA MET A 213 37.88 22.90 -20.13
C MET A 213 37.73 22.58 -21.61
N ASP A 214 37.83 21.30 -21.94
CA ASP A 214 37.55 20.80 -23.29
C ASP A 214 36.05 20.72 -23.49
N ALA A 215 35.57 21.04 -24.70
CA ALA A 215 34.18 20.83 -25.04
C ALA A 215 33.92 19.32 -25.04
N MET A 216 33.02 18.87 -24.16
CA MET A 216 32.59 17.48 -24.17
C MET A 216 31.76 17.23 -25.41
N ASP A 217 31.98 16.03 -25.92
CA ASP A 217 31.39 15.53 -27.14
C ASP A 217 29.96 15.00 -26.83
N VAL A 218 29.08 15.87 -26.31
CA VAL A 218 27.72 15.53 -25.84
C VAL A 218 26.76 15.33 -27.02
N ASP A 219 26.01 14.23 -27.03
CA ASP A 219 25.11 13.90 -28.15
C ASP A 219 24.00 14.95 -28.37
N ILE A 220 23.47 15.55 -27.29
CA ILE A 220 22.50 16.66 -27.34
C ILE A 220 22.73 17.65 -26.18
N ALA A 221 22.94 18.93 -26.49
CA ALA A 221 22.93 20.04 -25.53
C ALA A 221 21.68 20.92 -25.73
N LEU A 222 21.03 21.38 -24.66
CA LEU A 222 19.85 22.24 -24.72
C LEU A 222 19.93 23.39 -23.70
N LYS A 223 19.80 24.63 -24.18
CA LYS A 223 19.52 25.80 -23.34
C LYS A 223 18.07 26.24 -23.52
N ILE A 224 17.38 26.55 -22.43
CA ILE A 224 15.98 26.98 -22.45
C ILE A 224 15.88 28.40 -21.93
N TYR A 225 15.33 29.29 -22.75
CA TYR A 225 15.03 30.67 -22.42
C TYR A 225 13.52 30.87 -22.46
N VAL A 226 12.90 31.27 -21.36
CA VAL A 226 11.45 31.48 -21.28
C VAL A 226 11.12 32.97 -21.22
N GLN A 227 10.09 33.37 -21.96
CA GLN A 227 9.66 34.76 -22.05
C GLN A 227 9.14 35.24 -20.69
N THR A 228 9.62 36.40 -20.23
CA THR A 228 9.28 36.93 -18.88
C THR A 228 7.84 37.41 -18.79
N LYS A 229 7.28 37.89 -19.90
CA LYS A 229 5.91 38.40 -20.01
C LYS A 229 5.42 38.21 -21.44
N LYS A 230 4.13 37.89 -21.63
CA LYS A 230 3.55 37.71 -22.96
C LYS A 230 3.82 38.95 -23.82
N ASN A 231 4.33 38.72 -25.03
CA ASN A 231 4.75 39.76 -26.00
C ASN A 231 5.97 40.61 -25.59
N SER A 232 6.75 40.18 -24.60
CA SER A 232 8.02 40.82 -24.22
C SER A 232 9.19 40.33 -25.08
N GLY A 233 10.18 41.20 -25.32
CA GLY A 233 11.46 40.80 -25.93
C GLY A 233 12.44 40.13 -24.95
N ASN A 234 12.11 40.13 -23.66
CA ASN A 234 12.99 39.67 -22.58
C ASN A 234 12.74 38.20 -22.23
N TYR A 235 13.83 37.46 -22.04
CA TYR A 235 13.83 36.05 -21.67
C TYR A 235 14.81 35.82 -20.53
N TYR A 236 14.59 34.78 -19.74
CA TYR A 236 15.57 34.29 -18.76
C TYR A 236 15.86 32.82 -19.00
N GLU A 237 17.09 32.41 -18.70
CA GLU A 237 17.50 31.01 -18.80
C GLU A 237 16.90 30.18 -17.66
N THR A 238 16.37 29.01 -17.97
CA THR A 238 15.82 28.08 -16.97
C THR A 238 16.22 26.64 -17.30
N LYS A 239 16.30 25.81 -16.28
CA LYS A 239 16.51 24.35 -16.44
C LYS A 239 15.20 23.59 -16.66
N THR A 240 14.05 24.18 -16.30
CA THR A 240 12.72 23.57 -16.42
C THR A 240 11.70 24.57 -16.95
N ILE A 241 10.76 24.09 -17.77
CA ILE A 241 9.67 24.93 -18.28
C ILE A 241 8.69 25.19 -17.13
N PRO A 242 8.42 26.46 -16.78
CA PRO A 242 7.44 26.80 -15.74
C PRO A 242 6.04 26.28 -16.08
N THR A 243 5.26 25.91 -15.07
CA THR A 243 3.89 25.37 -15.25
C THR A 243 2.79 26.43 -15.15
N ASN A 244 3.16 27.68 -14.87
CA ASN A 244 2.22 28.80 -14.65
C ASN A 244 1.64 29.37 -15.96
N ALA A 245 2.18 29.00 -17.12
CA ALA A 245 1.72 29.46 -18.42
C ALA A 245 1.88 28.37 -19.46
N PHE A 246 1.18 28.52 -20.58
CA PHE A 246 1.39 27.69 -21.75
C PHE A 246 2.48 28.31 -22.61
N TYR A 247 3.50 27.52 -22.94
CA TYR A 247 4.63 27.94 -23.76
C TYR A 247 4.55 27.36 -25.17
N GLU A 248 5.15 28.07 -26.12
CA GLU A 248 5.31 27.66 -27.51
C GLU A 248 6.74 27.95 -27.98
N ILE A 249 7.26 27.17 -28.93
CA ILE A 249 8.58 27.42 -29.52
C ILE A 249 8.53 28.71 -30.32
N GLY A 250 9.35 29.68 -29.92
CA GLY A 250 9.52 30.95 -30.62
C GLY A 250 10.48 30.83 -31.79
N SER A 251 10.38 31.75 -32.74
CA SER A 251 11.19 31.80 -33.97
C SER A 251 12.69 32.01 -33.75
N LYS A 252 13.10 32.46 -32.56
CA LYS A 252 14.52 32.57 -32.17
C LYS A 252 15.13 31.21 -31.80
N SER A 253 14.31 30.18 -31.66
CA SER A 253 14.79 28.85 -31.30
C SER A 253 15.48 28.18 -32.48
N SER A 254 16.59 27.52 -32.23
CA SER A 254 17.36 26.84 -33.26
C SER A 254 18.08 25.62 -32.69
N CYS A 255 18.42 24.69 -33.58
CA CYS A 255 19.35 23.60 -33.32
C CYS A 255 20.46 23.66 -34.36
N THR A 256 21.65 23.17 -34.01
CA THR A 256 22.75 23.01 -34.97
C THR A 256 22.42 21.94 -36.01
N GLY A 257 23.03 22.05 -37.20
CA GLY A 257 22.88 21.08 -38.27
C GLY A 257 21.44 20.95 -38.81
N THR A 258 20.98 19.71 -39.00
CA THR A 258 19.64 19.38 -39.54
C THR A 258 18.67 18.88 -38.47
N SER A 259 19.09 18.88 -37.20
CA SER A 259 18.28 18.47 -36.08
C SER A 259 17.08 19.40 -35.90
N THR A 260 15.95 18.84 -35.46
CA THR A 260 14.71 19.60 -35.30
C THR A 260 14.26 19.59 -33.85
N MET A 261 13.53 20.63 -33.48
CA MET A 261 12.96 20.80 -32.14
C MET A 261 11.47 21.07 -32.26
N SER A 262 10.70 20.39 -31.42
CA SER A 262 9.25 20.55 -31.32
C SER A 262 8.83 20.62 -29.86
N MET A 263 7.58 20.99 -29.62
CA MET A 263 7.01 20.97 -28.28
C MET A 263 5.86 19.99 -28.22
N LYS A 264 5.89 19.11 -27.22
CA LYS A 264 4.81 18.17 -26.94
C LYS A 264 4.66 18.02 -25.44
N ASN A 265 3.42 18.08 -24.94
CA ASN A 265 3.08 18.00 -23.53
C ASN A 265 3.87 18.98 -22.65
N GLN A 266 4.05 20.22 -23.12
CA GLN A 266 4.89 21.24 -22.47
C GLN A 266 6.31 20.76 -22.13
N LYS A 267 6.85 19.87 -22.98
CA LYS A 267 8.26 19.45 -23.01
C LYS A 267 8.84 19.73 -24.38
N ILE A 268 10.12 20.07 -24.41
CA ILE A 268 10.88 20.17 -25.65
C ILE A 268 11.27 18.76 -26.11
N VAL A 269 10.97 18.45 -27.36
CA VAL A 269 11.34 17.20 -28.02
C VAL A 269 12.32 17.52 -29.13
N ILE A 270 13.54 16.99 -29.01
CA ILE A 270 14.61 17.16 -30.00
C ILE A 270 14.72 15.87 -30.80
N SER A 271 14.56 15.98 -32.12
CA SER A 271 14.87 14.91 -33.06
C SER A 271 16.25 15.19 -33.64
N ALA A 272 17.28 14.67 -32.99
CA ALA A 272 18.66 14.84 -33.38
C ALA A 272 19.02 13.91 -34.55
N THR A 273 19.72 14.45 -35.55
CA THR A 273 20.25 13.69 -36.71
C THR A 273 21.77 13.49 -36.64
N SER A 274 22.43 14.25 -35.78
CA SER A 274 23.85 14.21 -35.43
C SER A 274 24.03 14.77 -34.01
N ARG A 275 25.27 14.96 -33.55
CA ARG A 275 25.54 15.81 -32.38
C ARG A 275 24.87 17.16 -32.55
N THR A 276 24.13 17.59 -31.52
CA THR A 276 23.23 18.73 -31.63
C THR A 276 23.31 19.63 -30.41
N SER A 277 23.48 20.93 -30.63
CA SER A 277 23.24 21.96 -29.63
C SER A 277 21.99 22.74 -30.01
N CYS A 278 21.02 22.79 -29.11
CA CYS A 278 19.76 23.52 -29.30
C CYS A 278 19.65 24.66 -28.30
N VAL A 279 19.10 25.78 -28.77
CA VAL A 279 18.66 26.88 -27.91
C VAL A 279 17.17 27.08 -28.15
N ALA A 280 16.38 26.88 -27.11
CA ALA A 280 14.92 27.02 -27.15
C ALA A 280 14.50 28.35 -26.53
N TYR A 281 13.98 29.27 -27.33
CA TYR A 281 13.30 30.47 -26.86
C TYR A 281 11.80 30.22 -26.83
N LEU A 282 11.25 30.08 -25.63
CA LEU A 282 9.85 29.75 -25.41
C LEU A 282 9.02 31.00 -25.17
N ASN A 283 8.02 31.23 -26.00
CA ASN A 283 7.08 32.34 -25.89
C ASN A 283 5.86 31.93 -25.06
N ILE A 284 5.25 32.89 -24.35
CA ILE A 284 3.96 32.65 -23.67
C ILE A 284 2.86 32.65 -24.73
N GLY A 285 2.32 31.45 -24.99
CA GLY A 285 1.31 31.19 -26.01
C GLY A 285 -0.12 31.13 -25.46
N SER A 286 -0.95 30.31 -26.10
CA SER A 286 -2.31 29.97 -25.67
C SER A 286 -2.57 28.49 -25.96
N GLY A 287 -2.86 27.71 -24.91
CA GLY A 287 -3.16 26.28 -24.98
C GLY A 287 -3.72 25.78 -23.64
N PRO A 288 -4.04 24.48 -23.52
CA PRO A 288 -4.69 23.97 -22.31
C PRO A 288 -3.69 23.91 -21.16
N ILE A 289 -4.15 24.25 -19.96
CA ILE A 289 -3.34 24.24 -18.73
C ILE A 289 -4.11 23.47 -17.67
N LEU A 290 -3.45 22.48 -17.07
CA LEU A 290 -3.96 21.78 -15.90
C LEU A 290 -3.45 22.48 -14.63
N GLU A 291 -4.32 22.60 -13.65
CA GLU A 291 -4.04 23.22 -12.35
C GLU A 291 -3.74 22.17 -11.28
N SER A 292 -4.49 21.08 -11.26
CA SER A 292 -4.25 19.97 -10.33
C SER A 292 -4.66 18.61 -10.91
N MET A 293 -4.07 17.55 -10.33
CA MET A 293 -4.48 16.16 -10.50
C MET A 293 -4.63 15.54 -9.12
N LYS A 294 -5.79 14.97 -8.83
CA LYS A 294 -6.08 14.27 -7.58
C LYS A 294 -6.42 12.81 -7.88
N SER A 295 -5.82 11.89 -7.12
CA SER A 295 -6.20 10.47 -7.11
C SER A 295 -7.07 10.18 -5.88
N THR A 296 -8.12 9.37 -6.08
CA THR A 296 -9.00 8.89 -5.00
C THR A 296 -9.15 7.38 -5.12
N VAL A 297 -8.74 6.65 -4.07
CA VAL A 297 -8.80 5.18 -4.02
C VAL A 297 -10.14 4.73 -3.45
N ASN A 298 -10.78 3.75 -4.08
CA ASN A 298 -11.94 3.05 -3.55
C ASN A 298 -11.81 1.55 -3.82
N GLY A 299 -11.13 0.83 -2.91
CA GLY A 299 -10.80 -0.57 -3.15
C GLY A 299 -9.86 -0.69 -4.35
N GLN A 300 -10.26 -1.52 -5.32
CA GLN A 300 -9.51 -1.83 -6.53
C GLN A 300 -9.81 -0.83 -7.68
N SER A 301 -10.43 0.30 -7.34
CA SER A 301 -10.67 1.38 -8.29
C SER A 301 -9.93 2.64 -7.87
N VAL A 302 -9.33 3.33 -8.84
CA VAL A 302 -8.71 4.64 -8.62
C VAL A 302 -9.33 5.64 -9.57
N LYS A 303 -9.95 6.67 -8.99
CA LYS A 303 -10.50 7.81 -9.72
C LYS A 303 -9.44 8.92 -9.80
N ILE A 304 -9.18 9.39 -11.01
CA ILE A 304 -8.34 10.54 -11.30
C ILE A 304 -9.24 11.72 -11.65
N ASP A 305 -9.08 12.81 -10.91
CA ASP A 305 -9.77 14.09 -11.12
C ASP A 305 -8.76 15.16 -11.51
N LEU A 306 -8.95 15.77 -12.68
CA LEU A 306 -8.17 16.88 -13.18
C LEU A 306 -8.93 18.20 -13.01
N THR A 307 -8.21 19.25 -12.69
CA THR A 307 -8.74 20.63 -12.70
C THR A 307 -8.07 21.40 -13.82
N ASN A 308 -8.85 22.00 -14.72
CA ASN A 308 -8.32 22.92 -15.73
C ASN A 308 -8.18 24.30 -15.14
N SER A 309 -7.08 24.99 -15.48
CA SER A 309 -6.91 26.39 -15.11
C SER A 309 -7.82 27.28 -15.96
N SER A 310 -8.36 28.34 -15.34
CA SER A 310 -9.18 29.35 -16.02
C SER A 310 -8.40 30.24 -17.00
N ILE A 311 -7.06 30.22 -16.95
CA ILE A 311 -6.19 30.99 -17.85
C ILE A 311 -5.81 30.21 -19.12
N GLY A 312 -6.06 28.89 -19.15
CA GLY A 312 -5.79 28.02 -20.30
C GLY A 312 -6.94 27.98 -21.30
N THR A 313 -6.69 27.43 -22.49
CA THR A 313 -7.78 27.12 -23.44
C THR A 313 -8.61 25.93 -22.96
N SER A 314 -9.86 25.87 -23.41
CA SER A 314 -10.76 24.77 -23.07
C SER A 314 -10.28 23.44 -23.66
N ALA A 315 -10.01 22.48 -22.79
CA ALA A 315 -9.70 21.11 -23.20
C ALA A 315 -10.96 20.39 -23.75
N VAL A 316 -10.78 19.65 -24.84
CA VAL A 316 -11.81 18.82 -25.48
C VAL A 316 -11.58 17.32 -25.28
N THR A 317 -10.34 16.92 -24.96
CA THR A 317 -9.98 15.52 -24.73
C THR A 317 -8.93 15.44 -23.62
N TYR A 318 -9.04 14.42 -22.78
CA TYR A 318 -8.13 14.10 -21.71
C TYR A 318 -7.58 12.70 -21.94
N TYR A 319 -6.33 12.48 -21.57
CA TYR A 319 -5.65 11.21 -21.68
C TYR A 319 -5.16 10.80 -20.30
N TYR A 320 -5.45 9.56 -19.92
CA TYR A 320 -5.08 8.99 -18.62
C TYR A 320 -4.29 7.71 -18.83
N SER A 321 -3.32 7.47 -17.98
CA SER A 321 -2.49 6.26 -17.95
C SER A 321 -2.42 5.76 -16.52
N LYS A 322 -2.37 4.44 -16.35
CA LYS A 322 -2.12 3.76 -15.06
C LYS A 322 -0.74 3.09 -14.99
N ASP A 323 0.02 3.14 -16.08
CA ASP A 323 1.24 2.36 -16.31
C ASP A 323 2.46 3.27 -16.58
N GLY A 324 2.49 4.44 -15.93
CA GLY A 324 3.62 5.37 -16.07
C GLY A 324 3.76 5.96 -17.49
N GLY A 325 2.68 6.03 -18.25
CA GLY A 325 2.65 6.62 -19.59
C GLY A 325 2.96 5.65 -20.74
N ALA A 326 3.04 4.34 -20.48
CA ALA A 326 3.23 3.36 -21.54
C ALA A 326 2.00 3.25 -22.45
N THR A 327 0.80 3.32 -21.86
CA THR A 327 -0.47 3.38 -22.61
C THR A 327 -1.39 4.46 -22.06
N TYR A 328 -2.19 5.06 -22.94
CA TYR A 328 -3.17 6.08 -22.58
C TYR A 328 -4.57 5.71 -23.07
N VAL A 329 -5.56 5.93 -22.20
CA VAL A 329 -6.98 5.92 -22.53
C VAL A 329 -7.48 7.36 -22.65
N SER A 330 -8.32 7.64 -23.64
CA SER A 330 -8.89 8.97 -23.85
C SER A 330 -10.29 9.09 -23.23
N SER A 331 -10.66 10.31 -22.84
CA SER A 331 -11.98 10.67 -22.31
C SER A 331 -12.30 12.12 -22.68
N THR A 332 -13.58 12.46 -22.80
CA THR A 332 -14.05 13.84 -22.93
C THR A 332 -14.29 14.51 -21.56
N SER A 333 -14.17 13.74 -20.48
CA SER A 333 -14.32 14.20 -19.10
C SER A 333 -12.96 14.51 -18.44
N PRO A 334 -12.85 15.57 -17.61
CA PRO A 334 -11.68 15.83 -16.77
C PRO A 334 -11.53 14.83 -15.61
N THR A 335 -12.38 13.81 -15.58
CA THR A 335 -12.34 12.72 -14.63
C THR A 335 -12.28 11.38 -15.36
N TYR A 336 -11.51 10.43 -14.82
CA TYR A 336 -11.50 9.04 -15.28
C TYR A 336 -11.29 8.06 -14.11
N THR A 337 -11.99 6.92 -14.13
CA THR A 337 -11.82 5.86 -13.13
C THR A 337 -11.19 4.64 -13.78
N PHE A 338 -10.08 4.19 -13.22
CA PHE A 338 -9.53 2.87 -13.51
C PHE A 338 -10.14 1.86 -12.53
N ASP A 339 -10.86 0.88 -13.05
CA ASP A 339 -11.48 -0.20 -12.29
C ASP A 339 -10.72 -1.52 -12.43
N ASN A 340 -11.05 -2.48 -11.57
CA ASN A 340 -10.50 -3.84 -11.59
C ASN A 340 -8.97 -3.88 -11.55
N LEU A 341 -8.37 -2.96 -10.78
CA LEU A 341 -6.94 -2.96 -10.55
C LEU A 341 -6.55 -4.08 -9.58
N GLU A 342 -5.30 -4.50 -9.65
CA GLU A 342 -4.78 -5.47 -8.69
C GLU A 342 -4.87 -4.89 -7.27
N PRO A 343 -5.32 -5.66 -6.28
CA PRO A 343 -5.46 -5.17 -4.92
C PRO A 343 -4.08 -4.89 -4.30
N LEU A 344 -4.01 -3.94 -3.38
CA LEU A 344 -2.80 -3.61 -2.62
C LEU A 344 -1.57 -3.32 -3.49
N THR A 345 -1.80 -2.79 -4.69
CA THR A 345 -0.77 -2.55 -5.71
C THR A 345 -0.62 -1.05 -5.93
N GLU A 346 0.61 -0.56 -5.92
CA GLU A 346 0.92 0.83 -6.27
C GLU A 346 0.92 1.00 -7.79
N TYR A 347 0.23 2.04 -8.25
CA TYR A 347 0.17 2.44 -9.65
C TYR A 347 0.67 3.87 -9.81
N THR A 348 1.40 4.11 -10.90
CA THR A 348 1.80 5.44 -11.35
C THR A 348 0.83 5.92 -12.41
N PHE A 349 0.01 6.90 -12.05
CA PHE A 349 -0.95 7.50 -12.95
C PHE A 349 -0.36 8.73 -13.62
N MET A 350 -0.57 8.85 -14.93
CA MET A 350 -0.22 10.05 -15.69
C MET A 350 -1.44 10.57 -16.43
N ALA A 351 -1.56 11.88 -16.54
CA ALA A 351 -2.63 12.46 -17.33
C ALA A 351 -2.26 13.80 -17.96
N TYR A 352 -2.87 14.09 -19.11
CA TYR A 352 -2.77 15.39 -19.78
C TYR A 352 -4.06 15.68 -20.55
N SER A 353 -4.20 16.91 -21.03
CA SER A 353 -5.36 17.39 -21.77
C SER A 353 -4.97 17.97 -23.13
N VAL A 354 -5.93 17.98 -24.04
CA VAL A 354 -5.80 18.46 -25.42
C VAL A 354 -6.95 19.39 -25.75
N ASP A 355 -6.66 20.54 -26.35
CA ASP A 355 -7.68 21.50 -26.79
C ASP A 355 -8.14 21.23 -28.24
N SER A 356 -9.10 22.01 -28.73
CA SER A 356 -9.65 21.87 -30.09
C SER A 356 -8.64 22.11 -31.21
N SER A 357 -7.50 22.74 -30.90
CA SER A 357 -6.41 23.00 -31.84
C SER A 357 -5.34 21.90 -31.80
N GLY A 358 -5.53 20.85 -31.00
CA GLY A 358 -4.58 19.75 -30.85
C GLY A 358 -3.39 20.07 -29.95
N LYS A 359 -3.41 21.20 -29.23
CA LYS A 359 -2.33 21.56 -28.29
C LYS A 359 -2.46 20.77 -27.01
N THR A 360 -1.33 20.38 -26.44
CA THR A 360 -1.26 19.46 -25.29
C THR A 360 -0.73 20.16 -24.04
N SER A 361 -1.39 19.95 -22.91
CA SER A 361 -0.92 20.44 -21.60
C SER A 361 0.26 19.60 -21.08
N SER A 362 0.90 20.07 -20.01
CA SER A 362 1.90 19.28 -19.28
C SER A 362 1.31 17.98 -18.77
N ILE A 363 2.14 16.93 -18.71
CA ILE A 363 1.74 15.67 -18.10
C ILE A 363 1.85 15.81 -16.59
N PHE A 364 0.72 15.60 -15.90
CA PHE A 364 0.70 15.44 -14.45
C PHE A 364 0.91 13.98 -14.11
N THR A 365 1.60 13.74 -12.99
CA THR A 365 1.90 12.41 -12.49
C THR A 365 1.51 12.34 -11.03
N THR A 366 0.89 11.24 -10.62
CA THR A 366 0.60 10.93 -9.22
C THR A 366 0.70 9.42 -9.00
N THR A 367 0.85 8.98 -7.76
CA THR A 367 0.77 7.57 -7.41
C THR A 367 -0.45 7.32 -6.53
N ALA A 368 -0.97 6.10 -6.60
CA ALA A 368 -1.94 5.62 -5.62
C ALA A 368 -1.77 4.11 -5.43
N THR A 369 -1.89 3.67 -4.17
CA THR A 369 -1.96 2.26 -3.83
C THR A 369 -3.41 1.85 -3.70
N THR A 370 -3.84 0.86 -4.47
CA THR A 370 -5.19 0.29 -4.36
C THR A 370 -5.40 -0.36 -3.01
N ASP A 371 -6.64 -0.40 -2.54
CA ASP A 371 -7.02 -1.14 -1.34
C ASP A 371 -7.71 -2.45 -1.72
N TYR A 372 -7.92 -3.34 -0.75
CA TYR A 372 -8.75 -4.53 -0.92
C TYR A 372 -10.10 -4.34 -0.26
N LYS A 373 -11.18 -4.57 -1.00
CA LYS A 373 -12.57 -4.51 -0.52
C LYS A 373 -13.27 -5.72 -1.08
N TYR A 374 -13.88 -6.49 -0.19
CA TYR A 374 -14.58 -7.70 -0.59
C TYR A 374 -15.82 -7.90 0.28
N VAL A 375 -16.96 -8.11 -0.39
CA VAL A 375 -18.21 -8.56 0.21
C VAL A 375 -18.73 -9.70 -0.66
N GLY A 376 -18.49 -10.93 -0.21
CA GLY A 376 -19.00 -12.15 -0.83
C GLY A 376 -20.35 -12.51 -0.25
N LEU A 377 -21.37 -12.57 -1.10
CA LEU A 377 -22.71 -13.02 -0.77
C LEU A 377 -22.88 -14.44 -1.32
N PHE A 378 -23.28 -15.38 -0.47
CA PHE A 378 -23.41 -16.79 -0.82
C PHE A 378 -24.85 -17.22 -0.59
N ASP A 379 -25.62 -17.20 -1.68
CA ASP A 379 -26.97 -17.74 -1.71
C ASP A 379 -26.97 -19.28 -1.60
N TYR A 380 -28.16 -19.83 -1.41
CA TYR A 380 -28.34 -21.28 -1.35
C TYR A 380 -27.87 -21.98 -2.63
N LYS A 381 -27.01 -23.00 -2.45
CA LYS A 381 -26.72 -24.01 -3.45
C LYS A 381 -26.67 -25.37 -2.78
N ASN A 382 -27.16 -26.39 -3.47
CA ASN A 382 -27.09 -27.80 -3.03
C ASN A 382 -25.69 -28.43 -3.20
N THR A 383 -24.65 -27.60 -3.20
CA THR A 383 -23.25 -27.99 -3.37
C THR A 383 -22.36 -26.96 -2.67
N ALA A 384 -21.10 -27.33 -2.38
CA ALA A 384 -20.11 -26.44 -1.81
C ALA A 384 -19.81 -25.26 -2.74
N GLN A 385 -19.69 -24.05 -2.17
CA GLN A 385 -19.19 -22.87 -2.87
C GLN A 385 -17.78 -22.54 -2.36
N VAL A 386 -16.87 -22.15 -3.25
CA VAL A 386 -15.47 -21.92 -2.88
C VAL A 386 -15.12 -20.44 -3.01
N PHE A 387 -14.54 -19.88 -1.95
CA PHE A 387 -13.89 -18.57 -1.93
C PHE A 387 -12.39 -18.75 -1.73
N ASN A 388 -11.59 -18.29 -2.72
CA ASN A 388 -10.15 -18.30 -2.63
C ASN A 388 -9.68 -16.97 -2.03
N VAL A 389 -8.95 -17.04 -0.91
CA VAL A 389 -8.41 -15.86 -0.24
C VAL A 389 -7.21 -15.36 -1.05
N ILE A 390 -7.32 -14.17 -1.64
CA ILE A 390 -6.24 -13.57 -2.44
C ILE A 390 -5.43 -12.52 -1.65
N VAL A 391 -5.96 -12.04 -0.53
CA VAL A 391 -5.33 -11.04 0.33
C VAL A 391 -5.36 -11.53 1.77
N SER A 392 -4.19 -11.56 2.43
CA SER A 392 -4.15 -11.85 3.86
C SER A 392 -4.75 -10.71 4.67
N GLY A 393 -5.56 -11.05 5.67
CA GLY A 393 -6.15 -10.07 6.59
C GLY A 393 -7.34 -10.63 7.35
N TYR A 394 -8.11 -9.74 7.96
CA TYR A 394 -9.27 -10.10 8.76
C TYR A 394 -10.54 -10.15 7.93
N TYR A 395 -11.32 -11.20 8.13
CA TYR A 395 -12.59 -11.43 7.47
C TYR A 395 -13.70 -11.65 8.50
N LYS A 396 -14.80 -10.93 8.35
CA LYS A 396 -16.06 -11.22 9.06
C LYS A 396 -16.80 -12.31 8.31
N LEU A 397 -17.07 -13.41 9.00
CA LEU A 397 -17.90 -14.52 8.55
C LEU A 397 -19.28 -14.39 9.19
N GLN A 398 -20.33 -14.58 8.41
CA GLN A 398 -21.71 -14.59 8.85
C GLN A 398 -22.46 -15.73 8.16
N VAL A 399 -23.25 -16.50 8.91
CA VAL A 399 -23.99 -17.66 8.41
C VAL A 399 -25.39 -17.72 9.02
N TRP A 400 -26.38 -18.10 8.21
CA TRP A 400 -27.79 -18.26 8.59
C TRP A 400 -28.24 -19.68 8.25
N GLY A 401 -28.74 -20.42 9.23
CA GLY A 401 -29.25 -21.79 9.04
C GLY A 401 -30.60 -21.79 8.32
N ALA A 402 -30.99 -22.91 7.72
CA ALA A 402 -32.23 -23.01 6.96
C ALA A 402 -33.45 -23.37 7.83
N GLN A 403 -34.65 -23.05 7.33
CA GLN A 403 -35.90 -23.44 7.97
C GLN A 403 -36.19 -24.94 7.81
N GLY A 404 -36.88 -25.50 8.80
CA GLY A 404 -37.43 -26.85 8.75
C GLY A 404 -38.60 -27.01 7.77
N GLY A 405 -38.95 -28.26 7.50
CA GLY A 405 -40.11 -28.59 6.69
C GLY A 405 -41.43 -28.40 7.45
N TYR A 406 -42.51 -28.21 6.71
CA TYR A 406 -43.85 -28.13 7.28
C TYR A 406 -44.93 -28.67 6.34
N ARG A 407 -46.05 -29.12 6.90
CA ARG A 407 -47.16 -29.69 6.12
C ARG A 407 -48.14 -28.61 5.68
N SER A 408 -48.62 -27.80 6.63
CA SER A 408 -49.74 -26.87 6.42
C SER A 408 -49.34 -25.40 6.42
N SER A 409 -48.52 -24.97 7.38
CA SER A 409 -48.14 -23.58 7.57
C SER A 409 -46.68 -23.43 7.97
N ALA A 410 -46.01 -22.45 7.39
CA ALA A 410 -44.63 -22.09 7.72
C ALA A 410 -44.46 -21.69 9.20
N THR A 411 -45.53 -21.25 9.87
CA THR A 411 -45.52 -20.92 11.31
C THR A 411 -45.26 -22.12 12.23
N TYR A 412 -45.35 -23.34 11.70
CA TYR A 412 -45.03 -24.58 12.40
C TYR A 412 -43.63 -25.12 12.07
N SER A 413 -42.90 -24.49 11.16
CA SER A 413 -41.51 -24.82 10.89
C SER A 413 -40.60 -24.29 12.00
N GLY A 414 -39.54 -25.04 12.33
CA GLY A 414 -38.42 -24.50 13.07
C GLY A 414 -37.62 -23.55 12.19
N LEU A 415 -37.38 -22.33 12.65
CA LEU A 415 -36.56 -21.36 11.92
C LEU A 415 -35.07 -21.58 12.18
N GLY A 416 -34.22 -21.25 11.21
CA GLY A 416 -32.78 -21.36 11.34
C GLY A 416 -32.17 -20.28 12.24
N GLY A 417 -31.00 -20.56 12.79
CA GLY A 417 -30.26 -19.60 13.61
C GLY A 417 -29.26 -18.77 12.81
N TYR A 418 -28.44 -18.02 13.54
CA TYR A 418 -27.42 -17.12 12.99
C TYR A 418 -26.10 -17.28 13.75
N SER A 419 -24.98 -17.22 13.07
CA SER A 419 -23.66 -17.15 13.71
C SER A 419 -22.76 -16.17 12.98
N TYR A 420 -21.90 -15.50 13.71
CA TYR A 420 -20.86 -14.64 13.14
C TYR A 420 -19.54 -14.75 13.90
N GLY A 421 -18.47 -14.30 13.26
CA GLY A 421 -17.15 -14.14 13.88
C GLY A 421 -16.14 -13.56 12.90
N THR A 422 -15.03 -13.07 13.43
CA THR A 422 -13.92 -12.50 12.65
C THR A 422 -12.73 -13.44 12.72
N VAL A 423 -12.14 -13.78 11.58
CA VAL A 423 -10.95 -14.65 11.48
C VAL A 423 -9.88 -13.97 10.64
N TYR A 424 -8.60 -14.22 10.96
CA TYR A 424 -7.50 -13.88 10.07
C TYR A 424 -7.30 -15.00 9.05
N LEU A 425 -7.36 -14.68 7.76
CA LEU A 425 -7.08 -15.61 6.67
C LEU A 425 -5.81 -15.18 5.94
N ASN A 426 -5.04 -16.15 5.46
CA ASN A 426 -3.85 -15.92 4.66
C ASN A 426 -4.20 -16.00 3.17
N ALA A 427 -3.54 -15.19 2.35
CA ALA A 427 -3.54 -15.38 0.90
C ALA A 427 -3.14 -16.83 0.58
N GLY A 428 -3.96 -17.50 -0.24
CA GLY A 428 -3.84 -18.92 -0.55
C GLY A 428 -4.75 -19.85 0.25
N ASP A 429 -5.32 -19.39 1.38
CA ASP A 429 -6.34 -20.16 2.09
C ASP A 429 -7.58 -20.37 1.19
N LYS A 430 -8.19 -21.55 1.30
CA LYS A 430 -9.45 -21.90 0.61
C LYS A 430 -10.59 -21.95 1.60
N VAL A 431 -11.67 -21.23 1.33
CA VAL A 431 -12.86 -21.20 2.16
C VAL A 431 -14.00 -21.91 1.42
N TYR A 432 -14.55 -22.96 2.04
CA TYR A 432 -15.69 -23.70 1.54
C TYR A 432 -16.95 -23.27 2.28
N VAL A 433 -18.00 -22.91 1.56
CA VAL A 433 -19.26 -22.40 2.09
C VAL A 433 -20.37 -23.37 1.73
N HIS A 434 -21.04 -23.93 2.73
CA HIS A 434 -22.22 -24.78 2.57
C HIS A 434 -23.43 -24.05 3.12
N THR A 435 -24.33 -23.65 2.24
CA THR A 435 -25.59 -22.98 2.61
C THR A 435 -26.69 -24.02 2.78
N GLY A 436 -27.36 -24.03 3.94
CA GLY A 436 -28.37 -25.03 4.26
C GLY A 436 -29.59 -24.96 3.35
N GLY A 437 -30.16 -26.11 2.97
CA GLY A 437 -31.44 -26.14 2.25
C GLY A 437 -32.64 -26.12 3.20
N ALA A 438 -33.75 -25.53 2.78
CA ALA A 438 -35.01 -25.63 3.51
C ALA A 438 -35.57 -27.06 3.46
N GLY A 439 -36.29 -27.49 4.51
CA GLY A 439 -36.84 -28.84 4.62
C GLY A 439 -37.97 -29.17 3.64
N GLY A 440 -38.58 -28.16 3.00
CA GLY A 440 -39.68 -28.26 2.03
C GLY A 440 -41.07 -28.04 2.64
N SER A 441 -42.13 -28.08 1.82
CA SER A 441 -43.49 -27.78 2.28
C SER A 441 -44.59 -28.51 1.51
N GLY A 442 -45.64 -28.97 2.20
CA GLY A 442 -46.86 -29.48 1.56
C GLY A 442 -47.62 -30.54 2.34
N THR A 443 -48.94 -30.50 2.23
CA THR A 443 -49.89 -31.35 2.98
C THR A 443 -49.96 -32.80 2.47
N SER A 444 -49.62 -33.03 1.20
CA SER A 444 -49.63 -34.36 0.57
C SER A 444 -48.32 -35.14 0.74
N GLY A 445 -47.30 -34.53 1.37
CA GLY A 445 -45.95 -35.09 1.42
C GLY A 445 -45.14 -34.84 0.16
N CYS A 446 -43.96 -35.45 0.06
CA CYS A 446 -43.03 -35.26 -1.07
C CYS A 446 -43.19 -36.29 -2.20
N GLY A 447 -44.28 -37.07 -2.22
CA GLY A 447 -44.53 -38.10 -3.24
C GLY A 447 -43.66 -39.37 -3.10
N SER A 448 -42.93 -39.53 -1.99
CA SER A 448 -42.15 -40.72 -1.68
C SER A 448 -42.33 -41.15 -0.22
N THR A 449 -41.96 -42.39 0.10
CA THR A 449 -42.08 -42.93 1.48
C THR A 449 -41.17 -42.19 2.46
N ILE A 450 -40.01 -41.71 1.99
CA ILE A 450 -39.03 -41.00 2.80
C ILE A 450 -38.61 -39.73 2.05
N CYS A 451 -38.92 -38.59 2.65
CA CYS A 451 -38.51 -37.29 2.14
C CYS A 451 -37.13 -36.92 2.70
N ALA A 452 -36.28 -36.41 1.81
CA ALA A 452 -35.04 -35.79 2.22
C ALA A 452 -35.31 -34.56 3.10
N GLY A 453 -34.43 -34.35 4.07
CA GLY A 453 -34.32 -33.05 4.73
C GLY A 453 -33.60 -32.04 3.82
N GLY A 454 -33.50 -30.83 4.32
CA GLY A 454 -32.73 -29.76 3.72
C GLY A 454 -31.26 -30.12 3.52
N TYR A 455 -30.69 -29.67 2.40
CA TYR A 455 -29.26 -29.87 2.09
C TYR A 455 -28.35 -29.40 3.23
N ASN A 456 -27.19 -30.04 3.40
CA ASN A 456 -26.26 -29.84 4.51
C ASN A 456 -26.82 -30.26 5.89
N GLY A 457 -27.41 -31.47 5.91
CA GLY A 457 -27.63 -32.21 7.14
C GLY A 457 -29.03 -32.10 7.76
N GLY A 458 -30.05 -31.63 7.04
CA GLY A 458 -31.43 -31.72 7.52
C GLY A 458 -31.89 -33.18 7.67
N GLY A 459 -32.58 -33.51 8.76
CA GLY A 459 -33.08 -34.86 9.02
C GLY A 459 -34.14 -35.31 8.00
N TYR A 460 -34.05 -36.56 7.56
CA TYR A 460 -35.04 -37.18 6.68
C TYR A 460 -36.34 -37.44 7.44
N ARG A 461 -37.47 -37.53 6.74
CA ARG A 461 -38.75 -37.77 7.39
C ARG A 461 -39.62 -38.72 6.61
N TYR A 462 -40.36 -39.56 7.32
CA TYR A 462 -41.33 -40.45 6.71
C TYR A 462 -42.49 -39.64 6.10
N LYS A 463 -42.72 -39.82 4.80
CA LYS A 463 -43.78 -39.24 3.95
C LYS A 463 -43.81 -37.71 3.80
N TYR A 464 -43.38 -36.95 4.81
CA TYR A 464 -43.46 -35.49 4.88
C TYR A 464 -42.10 -34.83 4.92
N TYR A 465 -42.07 -33.52 4.71
CA TYR A 465 -40.87 -32.70 4.59
C TYR A 465 -40.03 -32.69 5.87
N GLY A 466 -38.72 -32.86 5.71
CA GLY A 466 -37.75 -33.09 6.79
C GLY A 466 -37.22 -31.82 7.45
N GLY A 467 -36.17 -31.96 8.26
CA GLY A 467 -35.54 -30.82 8.96
C GLY A 467 -34.75 -29.92 8.01
N GLY A 468 -34.46 -28.69 8.44
CA GLY A 468 -33.66 -27.71 7.69
C GLY A 468 -32.17 -27.99 7.81
N GLY A 469 -31.42 -27.66 6.77
CA GLY A 469 -29.97 -27.76 6.75
C GLY A 469 -29.25 -26.73 7.62
N GLY A 470 -28.07 -27.08 8.13
CA GLY A 470 -27.16 -26.10 8.71
C GLY A 470 -26.44 -25.29 7.63
N THR A 471 -25.98 -24.09 7.97
CA THR A 471 -25.07 -23.33 7.10
C THR A 471 -23.72 -23.23 7.79
N ASP A 472 -22.65 -23.62 7.10
CA ASP A 472 -21.31 -23.63 7.67
C ASP A 472 -20.24 -23.18 6.68
N ILE A 473 -19.12 -22.74 7.26
CA ILE A 473 -17.91 -22.40 6.54
C ILE A 473 -16.77 -23.29 7.03
N ARG A 474 -15.97 -23.80 6.10
CA ARG A 474 -14.81 -24.66 6.34
C ARG A 474 -13.56 -24.05 5.73
N ILE A 475 -12.42 -24.21 6.38
CA ILE A 475 -11.15 -23.63 5.93
C ILE A 475 -10.19 -24.75 5.51
N ASN A 476 -9.59 -24.60 4.32
CA ASN A 476 -8.56 -25.46 3.71
C ASN A 476 -8.93 -26.93 3.43
N SER A 477 -10.08 -27.39 3.91
CA SER A 477 -10.62 -28.73 3.61
C SER A 477 -12.15 -28.67 3.56
N ASP A 478 -12.75 -29.36 2.58
CA ASP A 478 -14.20 -29.56 2.52
C ASP A 478 -14.63 -30.75 3.41
N SER A 479 -14.30 -30.68 4.70
CA SER A 479 -14.64 -31.70 5.69
C SER A 479 -15.44 -31.08 6.84
N LEU A 480 -16.37 -31.85 7.42
CA LEU A 480 -17.05 -31.43 8.65
C LEU A 480 -16.07 -31.17 9.81
N LEU A 481 -14.87 -31.74 9.75
CA LEU A 481 -13.77 -31.54 10.72
C LEU A 481 -12.96 -30.26 10.49
N ALA A 482 -13.28 -29.50 9.44
CA ALA A 482 -12.66 -28.22 9.11
C ALA A 482 -13.62 -27.02 9.27
N ARG A 483 -14.81 -27.25 9.86
CA ARG A 483 -15.82 -26.21 10.11
C ARG A 483 -15.31 -25.18 11.12
N VAL A 484 -15.26 -23.92 10.72
CA VAL A 484 -14.86 -22.80 11.58
C VAL A 484 -16.09 -22.12 12.21
N ILE A 485 -17.23 -22.11 11.50
CA ILE A 485 -18.47 -21.50 11.97
C ILE A 485 -19.69 -22.25 11.41
N VAL A 486 -20.74 -22.37 12.22
CA VAL A 486 -22.00 -23.05 11.88
C VAL A 486 -23.19 -22.28 12.42
N ALA A 487 -24.24 -22.11 11.61
CA ALA A 487 -25.58 -21.78 12.05
C ALA A 487 -26.49 -23.01 11.87
N GLY A 488 -27.19 -23.41 12.93
CA GLY A 488 -28.06 -24.57 12.91
C GLY A 488 -29.36 -24.33 12.16
N GLY A 489 -29.81 -25.34 11.42
CA GLY A 489 -31.14 -25.39 10.80
C GLY A 489 -32.22 -25.81 11.78
N GLY A 490 -33.46 -25.41 11.51
CA GLY A 490 -34.61 -25.74 12.34
C GLY A 490 -35.16 -27.14 12.08
N GLY A 491 -35.83 -27.72 13.07
CA GLY A 491 -36.56 -28.97 12.94
C GLY A 491 -37.86 -28.81 12.14
N SER A 492 -38.35 -29.91 11.56
CA SER A 492 -39.65 -29.92 10.88
C SER A 492 -40.80 -29.97 11.88
N ASP A 493 -41.99 -29.58 11.42
CA ASP A 493 -43.23 -29.92 12.14
C ASP A 493 -43.40 -31.44 12.30
N GLY A 494 -44.24 -31.84 13.26
CA GLY A 494 -44.76 -33.19 13.40
C GLY A 494 -46.15 -33.27 12.74
N ALA A 495 -47.20 -33.35 13.56
CA ALA A 495 -48.55 -33.12 13.07
C ALA A 495 -48.79 -31.68 12.59
N THR A 496 -49.92 -31.46 11.91
CA THR A 496 -50.35 -30.21 11.22
C THR A 496 -50.34 -28.92 12.07
N SER A 497 -50.15 -29.00 13.39
CA SER A 497 -50.06 -27.88 14.33
C SER A 497 -48.91 -27.98 15.33
N LYS A 498 -48.02 -28.97 15.16
CA LYS A 498 -46.97 -29.30 16.13
C LYS A 498 -45.62 -28.78 15.65
N LYS A 499 -45.21 -27.66 16.25
CA LYS A 499 -44.06 -26.88 15.81
C LYS A 499 -42.76 -27.69 15.84
N GLY A 500 -42.02 -27.61 14.74
CA GLY A 500 -40.59 -27.86 14.73
C GLY A 500 -39.85 -26.79 15.52
N MET A 501 -38.72 -27.17 16.10
CA MET A 501 -37.96 -26.29 16.98
C MET A 501 -36.87 -25.53 16.23
N TYR A 502 -36.59 -24.30 16.68
CA TYR A 502 -35.59 -23.42 16.06
C TYR A 502 -34.17 -24.01 16.11
N GLY A 503 -33.35 -23.71 15.11
CA GLY A 503 -31.92 -24.03 15.06
C GLY A 503 -31.04 -22.90 15.61
N GLY A 504 -29.74 -23.16 15.75
CA GLY A 504 -28.73 -22.20 16.20
C GLY A 504 -28.64 -22.05 17.71
N GLY A 505 -27.83 -21.08 18.14
CA GLY A 505 -27.42 -20.95 19.55
C GLY A 505 -26.47 -22.08 19.97
N THR A 506 -26.01 -22.04 21.22
CA THR A 506 -25.18 -23.13 21.76
C THR A 506 -25.95 -24.46 21.87
N THR A 507 -27.28 -24.38 21.95
CA THR A 507 -28.21 -25.51 21.92
C THR A 507 -29.42 -25.13 21.08
N GLY A 508 -29.80 -26.00 20.14
CA GLY A 508 -31.03 -25.83 19.36
C GLY A 508 -32.28 -26.01 20.22
N GLY A 509 -33.43 -25.56 19.72
CA GLY A 509 -34.69 -25.68 20.43
C GLY A 509 -35.10 -27.15 20.63
N SER A 510 -35.70 -27.44 21.79
CA SER A 510 -36.24 -28.76 22.14
C SER A 510 -37.74 -28.67 22.40
N SER A 511 -38.50 -29.67 21.94
CA SER A 511 -39.92 -29.78 22.28
C SER A 511 -40.09 -30.07 23.77
N THR A 512 -40.96 -29.30 24.44
CA THR A 512 -41.24 -29.37 25.88
C THR A 512 -42.62 -29.96 26.20
N GLU A 513 -43.43 -30.33 25.20
CA GLU A 513 -44.75 -30.93 25.42
C GLU A 513 -44.59 -32.32 26.08
N ASN A 514 -45.36 -32.61 27.13
CA ASN A 514 -45.37 -33.88 27.88
C ASN A 514 -46.59 -34.72 27.51
N TYR A 515 -46.39 -35.84 26.82
CA TYR A 515 -47.35 -36.94 26.66
C TYR A 515 -46.54 -38.26 26.79
N SER A 516 -47.00 -39.17 27.65
CA SER A 516 -46.46 -40.53 27.93
C SER A 516 -45.34 -40.74 28.97
N SER A 517 -45.38 -41.92 29.59
CA SER A 517 -44.53 -42.46 30.68
C SER A 517 -43.15 -42.98 30.24
N VAL A 518 -42.80 -42.88 28.95
CA VAL A 518 -41.44 -43.14 28.44
C VAL A 518 -40.76 -41.79 28.20
N GLY A 519 -39.74 -41.47 29.00
CA GLY A 519 -39.25 -40.10 29.21
C GLY A 519 -38.50 -39.41 28.06
N ASN A 520 -38.79 -39.65 26.77
CA ASN A 520 -37.98 -39.06 25.69
C ASN A 520 -38.62 -38.94 24.27
N TYR A 521 -39.90 -38.57 24.15
CA TYR A 521 -40.58 -38.54 22.84
C TYR A 521 -40.47 -37.22 22.04
N GLY A 522 -40.21 -36.06 22.65
CA GLY A 522 -40.08 -34.79 21.91
C GLY A 522 -38.72 -34.63 21.23
N GLY A 523 -38.71 -34.09 20.01
CA GLY A 523 -37.47 -33.73 19.32
C GLY A 523 -36.62 -32.78 20.17
N LYS A 524 -35.40 -33.19 20.49
CA LYS A 524 -34.46 -32.43 21.31
C LYS A 524 -33.44 -31.73 20.43
N GLY A 525 -33.02 -30.53 20.82
CA GLY A 525 -32.04 -29.76 20.08
C GLY A 525 -30.62 -30.26 20.32
N GLY A 526 -29.80 -30.26 19.27
CA GLY A 526 -28.37 -30.55 19.39
C GLY A 526 -27.65 -29.47 20.20
N ASN A 527 -26.52 -29.79 20.81
CA ASN A 527 -25.69 -28.83 21.56
C ASN A 527 -24.24 -28.80 21.05
N GLN A 528 -23.29 -28.30 21.85
CA GLN A 528 -21.88 -28.15 21.45
C GLN A 528 -21.09 -29.47 21.43
N THR A 529 -21.61 -30.54 22.02
CA THR A 529 -20.88 -31.79 22.29
C THR A 529 -21.61 -33.06 21.87
N TYR A 530 -22.95 -33.03 21.78
CA TYR A 530 -23.76 -34.16 21.35
C TYR A 530 -25.05 -33.71 20.67
N SER A 531 -25.66 -34.64 19.93
CA SER A 531 -26.98 -34.42 19.32
C SER A 531 -28.07 -34.38 20.39
N GLY A 532 -29.28 -33.93 20.04
CA GLY A 532 -30.32 -33.70 21.05
C GLY A 532 -30.70 -34.90 21.90
N TYR A 533 -30.30 -36.13 21.53
CA TYR A 533 -30.70 -37.32 22.27
C TYR A 533 -29.88 -37.58 23.56
N SER A 534 -28.55 -37.77 23.49
CA SER A 534 -27.71 -38.06 24.67
C SER A 534 -26.22 -37.98 24.37
N ALA A 535 -25.42 -37.55 25.35
CA ALA A 535 -23.96 -37.57 25.31
C ALA A 535 -23.36 -38.98 25.24
N SER A 536 -24.07 -39.98 25.75
CA SER A 536 -23.60 -41.38 25.81
C SER A 536 -23.79 -42.15 24.50
N TYR A 537 -24.30 -41.50 23.44
CA TYR A 537 -24.63 -42.18 22.20
C TYR A 537 -24.19 -41.35 20.98
N THR A 538 -23.14 -41.82 20.30
CA THR A 538 -22.58 -41.16 19.12
C THR A 538 -23.13 -41.78 17.85
N ILE A 539 -23.98 -41.05 17.13
CA ILE A 539 -24.39 -41.40 15.77
C ILE A 539 -23.39 -40.83 14.78
N THR A 540 -22.87 -41.66 13.89
CA THR A 540 -21.92 -41.26 12.84
C THR A 540 -22.54 -41.22 11.44
N LYS A 541 -23.76 -41.76 11.28
CA LYS A 541 -24.45 -41.83 9.98
C LYS A 541 -25.88 -41.34 10.10
N GLN A 542 -26.26 -40.43 9.21
CA GLN A 542 -27.65 -40.00 9.07
C GLN A 542 -28.52 -41.14 8.53
N ALA A 543 -29.68 -41.36 9.15
CA ALA A 543 -30.66 -42.30 8.66
C ALA A 543 -31.40 -41.75 7.43
N THR A 544 -31.39 -42.53 6.35
CA THR A 544 -32.11 -42.24 5.09
C THR A 544 -33.15 -43.32 4.76
N THR A 545 -33.23 -44.37 5.57
CA THR A 545 -34.16 -45.50 5.45
C THR A 545 -34.59 -45.96 6.86
N GLY A 546 -35.57 -46.87 6.95
CA GLY A 546 -35.97 -47.47 8.24
C GLY A 546 -36.76 -46.55 9.17
N LEU A 547 -37.22 -45.39 8.68
CA LEU A 547 -37.98 -44.40 9.47
C LEU A 547 -39.40 -44.87 9.87
N ASN A 548 -39.69 -46.18 9.81
CA ASN A 548 -40.90 -46.83 10.32
C ASN A 548 -40.60 -47.69 11.57
N SER A 549 -39.53 -47.36 12.30
CA SER A 549 -39.03 -48.09 13.47
C SER A 549 -38.65 -47.11 14.59
N ASN A 550 -38.74 -47.57 15.85
CA ASN A 550 -38.29 -46.86 17.04
C ASN A 550 -36.79 -47.08 17.36
N THR A 551 -36.00 -47.48 16.36
CA THR A 551 -34.55 -47.66 16.52
C THR A 551 -33.86 -46.31 16.68
N LYS A 552 -33.04 -46.18 17.72
CA LYS A 552 -32.39 -44.91 18.09
C LYS A 552 -31.60 -44.25 16.96
N ASP A 553 -30.87 -45.05 16.18
CA ASP A 553 -30.07 -44.56 15.05
C ASP A 553 -30.89 -43.85 13.97
N TYR A 554 -32.22 -44.06 13.95
CA TYR A 554 -33.10 -43.48 12.95
C TYR A 554 -33.58 -42.09 13.29
N TYR A 555 -33.74 -41.77 14.58
CA TYR A 555 -34.25 -40.46 15.01
C TYR A 555 -33.23 -39.62 15.79
N ALA A 556 -32.08 -40.18 16.18
CA ALA A 556 -31.00 -39.40 16.75
C ALA A 556 -30.22 -38.64 15.66
N GLY A 557 -29.90 -37.37 15.92
CA GLY A 557 -28.97 -36.61 15.10
C GLY A 557 -27.51 -36.96 15.40
N GLY A 558 -26.58 -36.33 14.71
CA GLY A 558 -25.15 -36.47 14.93
C GLY A 558 -24.37 -35.23 14.51
N PHE A 559 -23.05 -35.38 14.42
CA PHE A 559 -22.16 -34.28 14.03
C PHE A 559 -22.41 -33.91 12.55
N GLY A 560 -22.96 -32.72 12.31
CA GLY A 560 -23.27 -32.25 10.96
C GLY A 560 -24.63 -32.66 10.40
N PHE A 561 -25.45 -33.44 11.12
CA PHE A 561 -26.74 -33.89 10.59
C PHE A 561 -27.83 -34.08 11.67
N GLY A 562 -29.08 -33.79 11.30
CA GLY A 562 -30.27 -34.00 12.10
C GLY A 562 -30.82 -35.43 11.99
N GLY A 563 -31.51 -35.85 13.04
CA GLY A 563 -32.15 -37.17 13.13
C GLY A 563 -33.46 -37.25 12.37
N GLY A 564 -33.88 -38.47 12.01
CA GLY A 564 -35.05 -38.68 11.19
C GLY A 564 -36.39 -38.55 11.94
N GLY A 565 -37.42 -38.04 11.26
CA GLY A 565 -38.80 -38.05 11.73
C GLY A 565 -39.46 -39.38 11.38
N VAL A 566 -39.77 -40.19 12.40
CA VAL A 566 -40.24 -41.57 12.21
C VAL A 566 -41.76 -41.69 12.19
N TYR A 567 -42.25 -42.75 11.56
CA TYR A 567 -43.66 -43.12 11.48
C TYR A 567 -43.92 -44.38 12.31
N LEU A 568 -44.76 -44.26 13.34
CA LEU A 568 -45.15 -45.35 14.22
C LEU A 568 -46.58 -45.12 14.69
N SER A 569 -47.33 -46.19 14.93
CA SER A 569 -48.68 -46.10 15.55
C SER A 569 -49.63 -45.13 14.82
N SER A 570 -49.50 -45.03 13.50
CA SER A 570 -50.24 -44.09 12.61
C SER A 570 -49.86 -42.61 12.71
N GLY A 571 -48.82 -42.28 13.47
CA GLY A 571 -48.32 -40.92 13.69
C GLY A 571 -47.04 -40.59 12.92
N TYR A 572 -46.81 -39.30 12.64
CA TYR A 572 -45.68 -38.79 11.86
C TYR A 572 -44.82 -37.80 12.67
N GLY A 573 -43.75 -38.30 13.28
CA GLY A 573 -42.79 -37.48 14.00
C GLY A 573 -42.07 -36.47 13.12
N GLY A 574 -41.78 -35.29 13.67
CA GLY A 574 -40.94 -34.30 13.01
C GLY A 574 -39.46 -34.71 12.98
N ALA A 575 -38.73 -34.26 11.96
CA ALA A 575 -37.31 -34.51 11.80
C ALA A 575 -36.45 -33.38 12.37
N GLY A 576 -35.26 -33.73 12.85
CA GLY A 576 -34.32 -32.78 13.43
C GLY A 576 -33.62 -31.91 12.39
N GLY A 577 -33.28 -30.68 12.76
CA GLY A 577 -32.46 -29.78 11.94
C GLY A 577 -30.97 -30.13 11.97
N GLY A 578 -30.26 -29.84 10.87
CA GLY A 578 -28.80 -29.94 10.78
C GLY A 578 -28.09 -28.84 11.58
N GLY A 579 -26.81 -29.02 11.88
CA GLY A 579 -26.06 -28.03 12.67
C GLY A 579 -24.66 -28.53 13.03
N TRP A 580 -24.06 -27.94 14.05
CA TRP A 580 -22.80 -28.43 14.61
C TRP A 580 -22.99 -29.88 15.09
N TYR A 581 -23.92 -30.05 16.03
CA TYR A 581 -24.66 -31.29 16.21
C TYR A 581 -26.13 -31.05 15.85
N GLY A 582 -26.71 -31.97 15.07
CA GLY A 582 -28.11 -31.87 14.69
C GLY A 582 -29.07 -32.19 15.83
N GLY A 583 -30.29 -31.65 15.70
CA GLY A 583 -31.39 -32.03 16.57
C GLY A 583 -31.85 -33.46 16.31
N SER A 584 -32.51 -34.07 17.29
CA SER A 584 -33.18 -35.35 17.10
C SER A 584 -34.54 -35.13 16.43
N GLY A 585 -34.99 -36.14 15.67
CA GLY A 585 -36.39 -36.28 15.35
C GLY A 585 -37.24 -36.67 16.56
N ASN A 586 -38.55 -36.68 16.36
CA ASN A 586 -39.53 -37.18 17.31
C ASN A 586 -39.88 -38.63 16.98
N VAL A 587 -40.22 -39.38 18.03
CA VAL A 587 -40.81 -40.72 17.94
C VAL A 587 -42.28 -40.62 18.35
N PRO A 588 -43.24 -41.14 17.58
CA PRO A 588 -44.65 -41.16 17.95
C PRO A 588 -44.95 -42.03 19.19
N ASP A 589 -45.89 -41.60 20.05
CA ASP A 589 -46.14 -42.23 21.36
C ASP A 589 -47.40 -43.12 21.43
N SER A 590 -48.55 -42.77 20.86
CA SER A 590 -49.65 -43.71 20.53
C SER A 590 -50.90 -43.06 19.90
N SER A 591 -51.39 -43.66 18.81
CA SER A 591 -52.69 -43.47 18.13
C SER A 591 -53.07 -42.05 17.69
N GLY A 592 -52.69 -41.72 16.46
CA GLY A 592 -53.15 -40.50 15.78
C GLY A 592 -52.02 -39.78 15.09
N ASP A 593 -52.35 -38.72 14.34
CA ASP A 593 -51.37 -37.80 13.77
C ASP A 593 -51.33 -36.54 14.64
N ASP A 594 -50.77 -36.67 15.85
CA ASP A 594 -50.65 -35.62 16.88
C ASP A 594 -49.21 -35.40 17.39
N ASP A 595 -48.23 -36.01 16.71
CA ASP A 595 -46.84 -36.05 17.17
C ASP A 595 -46.06 -34.74 17.05
N ARG A 596 -44.99 -34.63 17.84
CA ARG A 596 -44.23 -33.39 18.04
C ARG A 596 -43.27 -33.12 16.87
N GLY A 597 -42.92 -31.84 16.72
CA GLY A 597 -41.87 -31.44 15.81
C GLY A 597 -40.48 -31.91 16.26
N GLY A 598 -39.55 -31.90 15.31
CA GLY A 598 -38.15 -32.24 15.56
C GLY A 598 -37.40 -31.11 16.26
N GLY A 599 -36.28 -31.46 16.90
CA GLY A 599 -35.38 -30.50 17.52
C GLY A 599 -34.54 -29.74 16.49
N GLY A 600 -34.09 -28.53 16.81
CA GLY A 600 -33.16 -27.79 15.95
C GLY A 600 -31.71 -28.21 16.14
N GLY A 601 -30.86 -28.02 15.12
CA GLY A 601 -29.42 -28.20 15.26
C GLY A 601 -28.77 -27.02 15.99
N SER A 602 -27.65 -27.25 16.67
CA SER A 602 -26.86 -26.17 17.30
C SER A 602 -26.06 -25.37 16.27
N GLY A 603 -25.75 -24.13 16.62
CA GLY A 603 -24.67 -23.37 15.99
C GLY A 603 -23.32 -23.67 16.63
N TYR A 604 -22.24 -23.15 16.05
CA TYR A 604 -20.88 -23.26 16.59
C TYR A 604 -20.02 -22.14 16.04
N VAL A 605 -19.08 -21.66 16.86
CA VAL A 605 -18.01 -20.75 16.46
C VAL A 605 -16.70 -21.31 17.01
N TYR A 606 -15.69 -21.48 16.16
CA TYR A 606 -14.38 -21.98 16.56
C TYR A 606 -13.55 -20.86 17.20
N THR A 607 -13.55 -20.79 18.53
CA THR A 607 -12.77 -19.83 19.32
C THR A 607 -11.79 -20.59 20.21
N SER A 608 -10.89 -19.87 20.89
CA SER A 608 -9.98 -20.49 21.85
C SER A 608 -10.71 -21.26 22.97
N SER A 609 -11.91 -20.84 23.36
CA SER A 609 -12.69 -21.47 24.44
C SER A 609 -13.56 -22.63 23.96
N THR A 610 -13.98 -22.65 22.69
CA THR A 610 -14.85 -23.71 22.14
C THR A 610 -14.07 -24.79 21.40
N ALA A 611 -12.78 -24.57 21.13
CA ALA A 611 -11.91 -25.53 20.45
C ALA A 611 -11.80 -26.87 21.21
N SER A 612 -11.89 -26.86 22.54
CA SER A 612 -11.89 -28.09 23.36
C SER A 612 -13.13 -28.97 23.14
N SER A 613 -14.21 -28.40 22.60
CA SER A 613 -15.45 -29.12 22.28
C SER A 613 -15.45 -29.68 20.85
N TYR A 614 -14.37 -29.47 20.09
CA TYR A 614 -14.25 -30.00 18.74
C TYR A 614 -14.09 -31.54 18.76
N PRO A 615 -14.78 -32.30 17.89
CA PRO A 615 -14.52 -33.73 17.76
C PRO A 615 -13.05 -34.04 17.49
N SER A 616 -12.64 -35.25 17.89
CA SER A 616 -11.31 -35.77 17.56
C SER A 616 -11.08 -35.73 16.05
N GLY A 617 -9.89 -35.26 15.64
CA GLY A 617 -9.54 -35.06 14.23
C GLY A 617 -9.83 -33.66 13.67
N CYS A 618 -10.01 -32.65 14.52
CA CYS A 618 -10.10 -31.25 14.09
C CYS A 618 -8.94 -30.90 13.14
N LEU A 619 -9.27 -30.37 11.96
CA LEU A 619 -8.31 -29.98 10.93
C LEU A 619 -7.91 -28.50 11.02
N LEU A 620 -8.50 -27.76 11.96
CA LEU A 620 -8.18 -26.37 12.25
C LEU A 620 -7.17 -26.28 13.40
N ASN A 621 -6.47 -25.16 13.47
CA ASN A 621 -5.54 -24.84 14.55
C ASN A 621 -5.82 -23.42 15.08
N SER A 622 -5.05 -22.97 16.07
CA SER A 622 -5.25 -21.67 16.73
C SER A 622 -5.19 -20.46 15.81
N ASN A 623 -4.59 -20.56 14.62
CA ASN A 623 -4.53 -19.46 13.66
C ASN A 623 -5.91 -19.08 13.11
N TYR A 624 -6.88 -20.01 13.18
CA TYR A 624 -8.23 -19.80 12.68
C TYR A 624 -9.26 -19.54 13.80
N TYR A 625 -8.80 -19.24 15.01
CA TYR A 625 -9.73 -18.84 16.07
C TYR A 625 -10.47 -17.56 15.69
N LEU A 626 -11.79 -17.63 15.79
CA LEU A 626 -12.67 -16.50 15.63
C LEU A 626 -12.59 -15.58 16.85
N THR A 627 -12.57 -14.28 16.59
CA THR A 627 -12.78 -13.20 17.55
C THR A 627 -14.10 -12.49 17.25
N ASN A 628 -14.63 -11.71 18.20
CA ASN A 628 -15.96 -11.08 18.08
C ASN A 628 -17.00 -12.04 17.50
N ALA A 629 -17.12 -13.20 18.14
CA ALA A 629 -17.88 -14.33 17.61
C ALA A 629 -19.02 -14.71 18.54
N ALA A 630 -20.17 -15.03 17.95
CA ALA A 630 -21.33 -15.51 18.68
C ALA A 630 -22.22 -16.38 17.79
N THR A 631 -23.07 -17.18 18.43
CA THR A 631 -24.16 -17.90 17.79
C THR A 631 -25.49 -17.55 18.47
N THR A 632 -26.49 -17.23 17.67
CA THR A 632 -27.82 -16.81 18.09
C THR A 632 -28.85 -17.83 17.61
N ALA A 633 -29.76 -18.21 18.49
CA ALA A 633 -30.82 -19.16 18.20
C ALA A 633 -31.93 -18.52 17.34
N GLY A 634 -32.61 -19.33 16.53
CA GLY A 634 -33.66 -18.93 15.61
C GLY A 634 -34.97 -18.44 16.24
N ASN A 635 -35.03 -18.31 17.57
CA ASN A 635 -36.11 -17.67 18.31
C ASN A 635 -35.73 -16.31 18.90
N VAL A 636 -34.52 -15.83 18.62
CA VAL A 636 -33.99 -14.53 19.05
C VAL A 636 -33.77 -13.67 17.82
N ALA A 637 -33.98 -12.37 17.94
CA ALA A 637 -33.76 -11.42 16.85
C ALA A 637 -32.26 -11.29 16.51
N PHE A 638 -31.93 -11.23 15.22
CA PHE A 638 -30.58 -11.01 14.70
C PHE A 638 -30.60 -10.27 13.35
N GLU A 639 -29.42 -9.88 12.87
CA GLU A 639 -29.24 -9.25 11.56
C GLU A 639 -29.69 -10.19 10.44
N SER A 640 -30.57 -9.75 9.55
CA SER A 640 -31.02 -10.49 8.38
C SER A 640 -30.00 -10.46 7.24
N THR A 641 -30.22 -11.23 6.19
CA THR A 641 -29.36 -11.26 5.01
C THR A 641 -29.27 -9.94 4.25
N SER A 642 -30.27 -9.06 4.42
CA SER A 642 -30.29 -7.69 3.86
C SER A 642 -29.71 -6.62 4.80
N GLY A 643 -29.30 -7.00 6.03
CA GLY A 643 -28.84 -6.08 7.06
C GLY A 643 -29.95 -5.46 7.92
N ALA A 644 -31.22 -5.85 7.71
CA ALA A 644 -32.32 -5.51 8.61
C ALA A 644 -32.32 -6.44 9.85
N THR A 645 -33.40 -6.45 10.63
CA THR A 645 -33.58 -7.39 11.74
C THR A 645 -34.61 -8.46 11.37
N GLU A 646 -34.30 -9.73 11.61
CA GLU A 646 -35.24 -10.85 11.54
C GLU A 646 -35.20 -11.69 12.82
N THR A 647 -36.27 -12.45 13.11
CA THR A 647 -36.29 -13.42 14.22
C THR A 647 -36.43 -14.81 13.64
N GLY A 648 -35.31 -15.53 13.61
CA GLY A 648 -35.23 -16.81 12.93
C GLY A 648 -35.18 -16.65 11.41
N HIS A 649 -34.27 -17.39 10.79
CA HIS A 649 -34.10 -17.33 9.34
C HIS A 649 -35.10 -18.26 8.66
N SER A 650 -35.94 -17.68 7.81
CA SER A 650 -36.89 -18.42 6.96
C SER A 650 -36.27 -18.70 5.58
N GLY A 651 -36.64 -19.83 4.99
CA GLY A 651 -36.19 -20.26 3.68
C GLY A 651 -34.89 -21.06 3.75
N ASN A 652 -34.14 -21.00 2.65
CA ASN A 652 -32.82 -21.61 2.58
C ASN A 652 -31.82 -20.75 3.33
N GLY A 653 -30.78 -21.37 3.87
CA GLY A 653 -29.69 -20.68 4.53
C GLY A 653 -28.84 -19.81 3.59
N TYR A 654 -28.02 -18.98 4.22
CA TYR A 654 -27.25 -17.95 3.56
C TYR A 654 -25.90 -17.77 4.25
N ALA A 655 -24.89 -17.27 3.53
CA ALA A 655 -23.63 -16.86 4.14
C ALA A 655 -23.10 -15.57 3.52
N LYS A 656 -22.32 -14.83 4.32
CA LYS A 656 -21.66 -13.59 3.93
C LYS A 656 -20.24 -13.56 4.46
N ILE A 657 -19.30 -13.21 3.59
CA ILE A 657 -17.88 -13.04 3.93
C ILE A 657 -17.50 -11.60 3.58
N THR A 658 -16.98 -10.85 4.55
CA THR A 658 -16.58 -9.46 4.36
C THR A 658 -15.12 -9.28 4.76
N TYR A 659 -14.27 -8.74 3.88
CA TYR A 659 -12.93 -8.33 4.25
C TYR A 659 -12.98 -7.04 5.08
N LEU A 660 -12.28 -7.02 6.21
CA LEU A 660 -12.25 -5.91 7.16
C LEU A 660 -10.97 -5.08 7.08
N GLY A 661 -9.87 -5.66 6.61
CA GLY A 661 -8.57 -4.98 6.56
C GLY A 661 -7.40 -5.88 6.98
N LYS A 662 -6.17 -5.38 6.82
CA LYS A 662 -4.96 -6.06 7.33
C LYS A 662 -4.86 -6.00 8.85
N THR A 663 -5.48 -5.00 9.45
CA THR A 663 -5.55 -4.72 10.89
C THR A 663 -7.02 -4.50 11.25
N LEU A 664 -7.40 -4.84 12.49
CA LEU A 664 -8.74 -4.60 13.04
C LEU A 664 -8.87 -3.24 13.71
#